data_AF-A0AAI8VSW4-F1
#
_entry.id   AF-A0AAI8VSW4-F1
#
_cell.length_a   1.000
_cell.length_b   1.000
_cell.length_c   1.000
_cell.angle_alpha   90.00
_cell.angle_beta   90.00
_cell.angle_gamma   90.00
#
_symmetry.space_group_name_H-M   'P 1'
#
loop_
_entity.id
_entity.type
_entity.pdbx_description
1 polymer ?
#
loop_
_entity_poly.entity_id
_entity_poly.type
_entity_poly.pdbx_seq_one_letter_code
_entity_poly.pdbx_strand_id
1 'polypeptide(L)'
;MGKHIPKLMPVAFDEVGLSKILYEIYVQMFIDEDWSLKFANINLMSIRNLTLVFYIRSSLSAFLRLVQSRVICDWDKTMTIFLSHVKHRPNAPMGMNYVQELCVYMHMLGVYSTEWMKTPRNTVQGTSTLGDSRDWKNMPTVVCITLRVPRTKLAVITAMKPTKLGTPSVHCVLQAPFPSTTGQWQNIFPACQYTFGSISTRGRRHSNSFEVDIVEDSLAWRGLSDLIVSYYVPTEFLLMEPRLADVGFGIHSTPASTGVFMPKLGPTLSIYQTNIGNTNDVYITRYAPNQTGVLSVPGFAADDMASPAAVGPGGGSSLCATADHGSGRITSFTVRLNITGEEHLTALQSGCQVHVESISPCHASAAIGGEHPLSFMYPMLYTDHGALAWNMPYINLQKSPVIDIKQPDKLKWLNPHVSMMHSARERALREDEGPPRSPGERLRLDFKESLHSLFNHFAGLQGPKYHMFGIWNPNNGGVHILIFCSNLLIDLSNRVVALDCAVLPLHTDLMPKVTHFLTAIAASGLCQIKVDDAELRLWKRYAAAGKIPLTEEDERPFLCSCGNGQLPPKFIGIDVAGWNSASRYAVRAAISPVFWAAFVDENFRPSDGSIGASCNVCKEGSANDGGELKVYGGCHNVKYCSPACQRADWKLHKVLCKK
;
A
#
# COMPACT_ATOMS: atom_id res chain seq x y z
N MET A 1 -38.66 -6.34 -1.63
CA MET A 1 -38.19 -5.29 -2.57
C MET A 1 -36.68 -5.41 -2.67
N GLY A 2 -36.17 -5.98 -3.76
CA GLY A 2 -34.73 -6.10 -3.99
C GLY A 2 -34.14 -4.70 -4.19
N LYS A 3 -33.10 -4.36 -3.44
CA LYS A 3 -32.37 -3.10 -3.64
C LYS A 3 -31.64 -3.20 -4.97
N HIS A 4 -32.01 -2.35 -5.93
CA HIS A 4 -31.32 -2.25 -7.20
C HIS A 4 -29.89 -1.73 -6.93
N ILE A 5 -28.88 -2.60 -7.06
CA ILE A 5 -27.49 -2.18 -6.98
C ILE A 5 -27.16 -1.37 -8.25
N PRO A 6 -26.59 -0.16 -8.15
CA PRO A 6 -26.20 0.60 -9.33
C PRO A 6 -25.07 -0.14 -10.06
N LYS A 7 -25.29 -0.47 -11.34
CA LYS A 7 -24.26 -1.09 -12.18
C LYS A 7 -23.17 -0.06 -12.48
N LEU A 8 -21.91 -0.48 -12.44
CA LEU A 8 -20.75 0.34 -12.75
C LEU A 8 -20.67 0.57 -14.26
N MET A 9 -20.73 1.84 -14.68
CA MET A 9 -20.57 2.21 -16.10
C MET A 9 -19.10 2.03 -16.55
N PRO A 10 -18.83 1.39 -17.70
CA PRO A 10 -17.53 1.43 -18.35
C PRO A 10 -17.13 2.85 -18.75
N VAL A 11 -15.83 3.12 -18.81
CA VAL A 11 -15.25 4.42 -19.19
C VAL A 11 -14.61 4.33 -20.57
N ALA A 12 -15.09 5.08 -21.55
CA ALA A 12 -14.46 5.19 -22.85
C ALA A 12 -13.22 6.09 -22.81
N PHE A 13 -12.16 5.69 -23.50
CA PHE A 13 -10.93 6.45 -23.65
C PHE A 13 -10.43 6.37 -25.09
N ASP A 14 -9.70 7.39 -25.55
CA ASP A 14 -8.85 7.24 -26.73
C ASP A 14 -7.58 6.42 -26.39
N GLU A 15 -7.01 5.74 -27.37
CA GLU A 15 -5.93 4.79 -27.09
C GLU A 15 -4.63 5.45 -26.64
N VAL A 16 -4.33 6.64 -27.16
CA VAL A 16 -3.08 7.37 -26.87
C VAL A 16 -3.15 7.92 -25.45
N GLY A 17 -4.23 8.61 -25.12
CA GLY A 17 -4.53 9.15 -23.81
C GLY A 17 -4.48 8.08 -22.70
N LEU A 18 -5.17 6.95 -22.88
CA LEU A 18 -5.13 5.86 -21.90
C LEU A 18 -3.72 5.27 -21.78
N SER A 19 -3.02 5.04 -22.90
CA SER A 19 -1.66 4.49 -22.86
C SER A 19 -0.69 5.39 -22.09
N LYS A 20 -0.86 6.71 -22.21
CA LYS A 20 -0.05 7.70 -21.51
C LYS A 20 -0.39 7.74 -20.01
N ILE A 21 -1.66 7.71 -19.63
CA ILE A 21 -2.08 7.59 -18.23
C ILE A 21 -1.44 6.35 -17.59
N LEU A 22 -1.56 5.20 -18.25
CA LEU A 22 -0.99 3.95 -17.74
C LEU A 22 0.54 3.99 -17.65
N TYR A 23 1.20 4.66 -18.59
CA TYR A 23 2.64 4.88 -18.53
C TYR A 23 3.06 5.80 -17.37
N GLU A 24 2.33 6.88 -17.09
CA GLU A 24 2.65 7.72 -15.93
C GLU A 24 2.42 6.97 -14.61
N ILE A 25 1.37 6.15 -14.52
CA ILE A 25 1.16 5.23 -13.38
C ILE A 25 2.35 4.28 -13.24
N TYR A 26 2.82 3.68 -14.35
CA TYR A 26 4.02 2.85 -14.35
C TYR A 26 5.24 3.62 -13.83
N VAL A 27 5.50 4.83 -14.32
CA VAL A 27 6.65 5.64 -13.88
C VAL A 27 6.60 5.90 -12.38
N GLN A 28 5.42 6.18 -11.82
CA GLN A 28 5.23 6.39 -10.38
C GLN A 28 5.37 5.09 -9.57
N MET A 29 4.79 3.98 -10.03
CA MET A 29 4.91 2.68 -9.36
C MET A 29 6.36 2.20 -9.26
N PHE A 30 7.19 2.56 -10.25
CA PHE A 30 8.59 2.14 -10.34
C PHE A 30 9.52 3.36 -10.34
N ILE A 31 9.16 4.38 -9.55
CA ILE A 31 9.93 5.63 -9.45
C ILE A 31 11.33 5.40 -8.88
N ASP A 32 11.49 4.35 -8.08
CA ASP A 32 12.77 3.91 -7.56
C ASP A 32 13.71 3.45 -8.68
N GLU A 33 13.25 3.09 -9.87
CA GLU A 33 14.12 2.72 -10.98
C GLU A 33 14.75 3.92 -11.70
N ASP A 34 14.30 5.15 -11.43
CA ASP A 34 14.85 6.35 -12.05
C ASP A 34 16.19 6.75 -11.41
N TRP A 35 17.27 6.58 -12.16
CA TRP A 35 18.63 6.85 -11.72
C TRP A 35 18.87 8.35 -11.52
N SER A 36 18.29 9.20 -12.37
CA SER A 36 18.41 10.64 -12.21
C SER A 36 17.83 11.08 -10.87
N LEU A 37 16.66 10.57 -10.48
CA LEU A 37 16.11 10.82 -9.14
C LEU A 37 16.95 10.19 -8.03
N LYS A 38 17.46 8.95 -8.23
CA LYS A 38 18.34 8.28 -7.26
C LYS A 38 19.62 9.06 -6.97
N PHE A 39 20.21 9.70 -7.97
CA PHE A 39 21.53 10.31 -7.87
C PHE A 39 21.53 11.84 -7.83
N ALA A 40 20.44 12.53 -8.20
CA ALA A 40 20.39 13.99 -8.24
C ALA A 40 20.47 14.64 -6.84
N ASN A 41 19.87 14.03 -5.81
CA ASN A 41 19.81 14.59 -4.46
C ASN A 41 19.90 13.47 -3.40
N ILE A 42 21.04 12.78 -3.31
CA ILE A 42 21.27 11.76 -2.28
C ILE A 42 21.39 12.45 -0.92
N ASN A 43 20.30 12.40 -0.15
CA ASN A 43 20.26 12.74 1.26
C ASN A 43 19.58 11.59 2.02
N LEU A 44 19.59 11.66 3.34
CA LEU A 44 19.13 10.56 4.18
C LEU A 44 17.63 10.26 3.98
N MET A 45 16.83 11.29 3.67
CA MET A 45 15.40 11.15 3.37
C MET A 45 15.14 10.55 1.99
N SER A 46 15.88 10.96 0.96
CA SER A 46 15.74 10.38 -0.38
C SER A 46 16.20 8.92 -0.42
N ILE A 47 17.29 8.56 0.29
CA ILE A 47 17.68 7.16 0.49
C ILE A 47 16.54 6.38 1.17
N ARG A 48 15.96 6.92 2.25
CA ARG A 48 14.86 6.25 2.98
C ARG A 48 13.64 6.03 2.08
N ASN A 49 13.26 7.01 1.29
CA ASN A 49 12.10 6.95 0.39
C ASN A 49 12.34 5.98 -0.78
N LEU A 50 13.58 5.92 -1.31
CA LEU A 50 13.97 5.03 -2.41
C LEU A 50 14.38 3.61 -1.96
N THR A 51 14.29 3.32 -0.66
CA THR A 51 14.58 1.99 -0.10
C THR A 51 13.38 1.05 -0.20
N LEU A 52 12.16 1.59 -0.20
CA LEU A 52 10.94 0.81 -0.14
C LEU A 52 10.46 0.46 -1.55
N VAL A 53 10.66 -0.79 -1.95
CA VAL A 53 10.07 -1.35 -3.17
C VAL A 53 8.63 -1.75 -2.84
N PHE A 54 7.67 -1.01 -3.38
CA PHE A 54 6.24 -1.22 -3.10
C PHE A 54 5.55 -2.10 -4.15
N TYR A 55 6.03 -2.06 -5.39
CA TYR A 55 5.35 -2.64 -6.54
C TYR A 55 6.29 -3.54 -7.34
N ILE A 56 5.70 -4.51 -8.02
CA ILE A 56 6.36 -5.47 -8.92
C ILE A 56 5.55 -5.55 -10.23
N ARG A 57 6.09 -6.15 -11.30
CA ARG A 57 5.37 -6.12 -12.59
C ARG A 57 4.09 -6.95 -12.57
N SER A 58 4.00 -7.95 -11.69
CA SER A 58 2.77 -8.70 -11.45
C SER A 58 1.67 -7.84 -10.81
N SER A 59 1.99 -6.95 -9.87
CA SER A 59 0.99 -6.04 -9.28
C SER A 59 0.48 -5.02 -10.29
N LEU A 60 1.36 -4.51 -11.16
CA LEU A 60 0.93 -3.67 -12.29
C LEU A 60 0.03 -4.45 -13.25
N SER A 61 0.39 -5.70 -13.60
CA SER A 61 -0.42 -6.52 -14.50
C SER A 61 -1.80 -6.83 -13.90
N ALA A 62 -1.88 -7.07 -12.59
CA ALA A 62 -3.15 -7.20 -11.88
C ALA A 62 -3.98 -5.91 -11.93
N PHE A 63 -3.36 -4.75 -11.74
CA PHE A 63 -4.03 -3.46 -11.93
C PHE A 63 -4.53 -3.26 -13.37
N LEU A 64 -3.70 -3.56 -14.37
CA LEU A 64 -4.09 -3.47 -15.79
C LEU A 64 -5.26 -4.40 -16.12
N ARG A 65 -5.33 -5.58 -15.50
CA ARG A 65 -6.48 -6.49 -15.65
C ARG A 65 -7.79 -5.85 -15.14
N LEU A 66 -7.73 -5.14 -14.03
CA LEU A 66 -8.88 -4.39 -13.51
C LEU A 66 -9.26 -3.24 -14.44
N VAL A 67 -8.28 -2.48 -14.95
CA VAL A 67 -8.53 -1.41 -15.92
C VAL A 67 -9.17 -1.96 -17.19
N GLN A 68 -8.62 -3.03 -17.76
CA GLN A 68 -9.12 -3.69 -18.97
C GLN A 68 -10.61 -4.04 -18.85
N SER A 69 -11.06 -4.45 -17.67
CA SER A 69 -12.48 -4.79 -17.42
C SER A 69 -13.40 -3.58 -17.27
N ARG A 70 -12.87 -2.36 -17.20
CA ARG A 70 -13.61 -1.11 -16.92
C ARG A 70 -13.57 -0.12 -18.08
N VAL A 71 -12.71 -0.31 -19.07
CA VAL A 71 -12.52 0.66 -20.15
C VAL A 71 -13.09 0.18 -21.48
N ILE A 72 -13.45 1.14 -22.34
CA ILE A 72 -13.81 0.90 -23.74
C ILE A 72 -12.79 1.64 -24.61
N CYS A 73 -11.93 0.89 -25.30
CA CYS A 73 -10.96 1.39 -26.28
C CYS A 73 -10.44 0.21 -27.13
N ASP A 74 -9.64 0.49 -28.18
CA ASP A 74 -8.80 -0.55 -28.79
C ASP A 74 -7.65 -0.90 -27.83
N TRP A 75 -7.90 -1.91 -26.99
CA TRP A 75 -7.01 -2.33 -25.93
C TRP A 75 -5.65 -2.81 -26.45
N ASP A 76 -5.62 -3.54 -27.57
CA ASP A 76 -4.37 -4.07 -28.13
C ASP A 76 -3.47 -2.93 -28.63
N LYS A 77 -4.06 -1.91 -29.28
CA LYS A 77 -3.35 -0.70 -29.67
C LYS A 77 -2.87 0.09 -28.45
N THR A 78 -3.70 0.28 -27.43
CA THR A 78 -3.31 0.93 -26.16
C THR A 78 -2.11 0.23 -25.51
N MET A 79 -2.16 -1.10 -25.39
CA MET A 79 -1.08 -1.89 -24.77
C MET A 79 0.21 -1.86 -25.61
N THR A 80 0.10 -1.83 -26.93
CA THR A 80 1.25 -1.70 -27.83
C THR A 80 1.97 -0.36 -27.62
N ILE A 81 1.22 0.74 -27.55
CA ILE A 81 1.78 2.09 -27.30
C ILE A 81 2.38 2.16 -25.90
N PHE A 82 1.66 1.68 -24.89
CA PHE A 82 2.12 1.62 -23.49
C PHE A 82 3.44 0.86 -23.35
N LEU A 83 3.54 -0.34 -23.93
CA LEU A 83 4.77 -1.15 -23.89
C LEU A 83 5.93 -0.48 -24.63
N SER A 84 5.64 0.27 -25.72
CA SER A 84 6.66 1.07 -26.39
C SER A 84 7.24 2.13 -25.45
N HIS A 85 6.39 2.87 -24.72
CA HIS A 85 6.86 3.84 -23.73
C HIS A 85 7.65 3.20 -22.60
N VAL A 86 7.20 2.05 -22.08
CA VAL A 86 7.91 1.30 -21.03
C VAL A 86 9.33 0.92 -21.47
N LYS A 87 9.49 0.42 -22.70
CA LYS A 87 10.80 0.01 -23.24
C LYS A 87 11.75 1.19 -23.49
N HIS A 88 11.20 2.36 -23.80
CA HIS A 88 11.98 3.58 -24.06
C HIS A 88 12.00 4.54 -22.87
N ARG A 89 11.69 4.06 -21.66
CA ARG A 89 11.67 4.89 -20.46
C ARG A 89 13.06 5.52 -20.23
N PRO A 90 13.17 6.85 -20.16
CA PRO A 90 14.43 7.51 -19.88
C PRO A 90 14.87 7.26 -18.42
N ASN A 91 16.17 7.40 -18.15
CA ASN A 91 16.77 7.34 -16.81
C ASN A 91 16.60 6.03 -16.03
N ALA A 92 16.02 4.97 -16.62
CA ALA A 92 15.82 3.67 -15.98
C ALA A 92 16.62 2.57 -16.70
N PRO A 93 17.97 2.59 -16.64
CA PRO A 93 18.81 1.68 -17.44
C PRO A 93 18.60 0.20 -17.13
N MET A 94 18.11 -0.13 -15.92
CA MET A 94 17.80 -1.51 -15.52
C MET A 94 16.34 -1.91 -15.83
N GLY A 95 15.49 -0.98 -16.28
CA GLY A 95 14.07 -1.24 -16.53
C GLY A 95 13.84 -2.37 -17.53
N MET A 96 14.72 -2.49 -18.53
CA MET A 96 14.66 -3.54 -19.56
C MET A 96 14.80 -4.95 -18.98
N ASN A 97 15.52 -5.12 -17.87
CA ASN A 97 15.70 -6.43 -17.23
C ASN A 97 14.39 -6.95 -16.61
N TYR A 98 13.41 -6.07 -16.35
CA TYR A 98 12.11 -6.42 -15.77
C TYR A 98 10.99 -6.57 -16.81
N VAL A 99 11.23 -6.19 -18.07
CA VAL A 99 10.20 -6.23 -19.13
C VAL A 99 9.68 -7.65 -19.37
N GLN A 100 10.53 -8.66 -19.21
CA GLN A 100 10.12 -10.05 -19.37
C GLN A 100 9.11 -10.49 -18.30
N GLU A 101 9.29 -10.05 -17.05
CA GLU A 101 8.30 -10.30 -15.99
C GLU A 101 6.96 -9.62 -16.34
N LEU A 102 6.99 -8.37 -16.80
CA LEU A 102 5.78 -7.65 -17.21
C LEU A 102 5.04 -8.42 -18.32
N CYS A 103 5.75 -8.88 -19.35
CA CYS A 103 5.17 -9.68 -20.42
C CYS A 103 4.57 -10.99 -19.87
N VAL A 104 5.31 -11.75 -19.07
CA VAL A 104 4.83 -13.02 -18.47
C VAL A 104 3.51 -12.81 -17.74
N TYR A 105 3.43 -11.82 -16.85
CA TYR A 105 2.23 -11.62 -16.05
C TYR A 105 1.06 -11.02 -16.84
N MET A 106 1.31 -10.17 -17.84
CA MET A 106 0.23 -9.72 -18.74
C MET A 106 -0.35 -10.88 -19.55
N HIS A 107 0.49 -11.82 -20.00
CA HIS A 107 0.04 -13.02 -20.72
C HIS A 107 -0.76 -13.96 -19.81
N MET A 108 -0.21 -14.31 -18.65
CA MET A 108 -0.86 -15.21 -17.69
C MET A 108 -2.21 -14.68 -17.19
N LEU A 109 -2.34 -13.36 -17.02
CA LEU A 109 -3.56 -12.72 -16.55
C LEU A 109 -4.55 -12.34 -17.67
N GLY A 110 -4.24 -12.66 -18.92
CA GLY A 110 -5.09 -12.33 -20.07
C GLY A 110 -5.21 -10.83 -20.36
N VAL A 111 -4.24 -10.03 -19.89
CA VAL A 111 -4.18 -8.59 -20.11
C VAL A 111 -3.74 -8.30 -21.54
N TYR A 112 -2.60 -8.85 -21.96
CA TYR A 112 -2.03 -8.65 -23.29
C TYR A 112 -0.93 -9.68 -23.55
N SER A 113 -0.83 -10.16 -24.80
CA SER A 113 0.23 -11.08 -25.22
C SER A 113 1.04 -10.47 -26.36
N THR A 114 2.35 -10.33 -26.19
CA THR A 114 3.25 -9.92 -27.26
C THR A 114 3.39 -11.03 -28.31
N GLU A 115 3.74 -10.67 -29.56
CA GLU A 115 3.89 -11.64 -30.66
C GLU A 115 4.78 -12.84 -30.31
N TRP A 116 5.90 -12.59 -29.63
CA TRP A 116 6.83 -13.65 -29.25
C TRP A 116 6.29 -14.60 -28.16
N MET A 117 5.23 -14.24 -27.45
CA MET A 117 4.53 -15.10 -26.49
C MET A 117 3.27 -15.77 -27.07
N LYS A 118 2.77 -15.34 -28.24
CA LYS A 118 1.56 -15.92 -28.85
C LYS A 118 1.83 -17.32 -29.41
N THR A 119 3.04 -17.58 -29.89
CA THR A 119 3.40 -18.84 -30.55
C THR A 119 4.48 -19.57 -29.76
N PRO A 120 4.23 -20.81 -29.28
CA PRO A 120 5.26 -21.64 -28.68
C PRO A 120 6.36 -21.94 -29.71
N ARG A 121 7.62 -21.67 -29.37
CA ARG A 121 8.77 -21.91 -30.27
C ARG A 121 9.44 -23.26 -30.08
N ASN A 122 8.94 -24.11 -29.18
CA ASN A 122 9.50 -25.43 -28.93
C ASN A 122 9.01 -26.45 -29.99
N THR A 123 9.57 -26.38 -31.20
CA THR A 123 9.41 -27.42 -32.22
C THR A 123 10.40 -28.55 -31.94
N VAL A 124 9.94 -29.64 -31.33
CA VAL A 124 10.74 -30.86 -31.16
C VAL A 124 11.03 -31.45 -32.55
N GLN A 125 12.21 -31.17 -33.11
CA GLN A 125 12.66 -31.72 -34.38
C GLN A 125 13.66 -32.85 -34.12
N GLY A 126 13.22 -34.11 -34.28
CA GLY A 126 14.11 -35.27 -34.23
C GLY A 126 13.57 -36.46 -33.44
N THR A 127 14.18 -37.62 -33.65
CA THR A 127 13.87 -38.90 -32.95
C THR A 127 14.75 -39.16 -31.73
N SER A 128 15.86 -38.42 -31.57
CA SER A 128 16.80 -38.56 -30.45
C SER A 128 16.42 -37.65 -29.27
N THR A 129 16.36 -38.22 -28.05
CA THR A 129 16.12 -37.47 -26.81
C THR A 129 17.38 -36.75 -26.35
N LEU A 130 17.29 -35.43 -26.15
CA LEU A 130 18.40 -34.56 -25.71
C LEU A 130 18.60 -34.60 -24.20
N GLY A 131 17.60 -35.00 -23.43
CA GLY A 131 17.61 -35.03 -21.96
C GLY A 131 17.44 -33.66 -21.29
N ASP A 132 16.86 -32.69 -22.00
CA ASP A 132 16.64 -31.33 -21.51
C ASP A 132 15.30 -30.73 -21.97
N SER A 133 15.09 -29.43 -21.72
CA SER A 133 13.84 -28.71 -22.02
C SER A 133 13.41 -28.78 -23.48
N ARG A 134 14.33 -29.03 -24.42
CA ARG A 134 14.02 -29.18 -25.85
C ARG A 134 13.24 -30.46 -26.16
N ASP A 135 13.23 -31.45 -25.27
CA ASP A 135 12.41 -32.66 -25.42
C ASP A 135 10.94 -32.44 -24.99
N TRP A 136 10.62 -31.28 -24.41
CA TRP A 136 9.29 -31.00 -23.85
C TRP A 136 8.25 -30.73 -24.93
N LYS A 137 7.53 -31.78 -25.33
CA LYS A 137 6.39 -31.69 -26.25
C LYS A 137 5.28 -30.80 -25.71
N ASN A 138 4.80 -29.85 -26.53
CA ASN A 138 3.74 -28.90 -26.17
C ASN A 138 4.09 -28.08 -24.92
N MET A 139 5.35 -27.64 -24.82
CA MET A 139 5.80 -26.77 -23.74
C MET A 139 5.02 -25.44 -23.79
N PRO A 140 4.46 -24.98 -22.65
CA PRO A 140 3.77 -23.69 -22.60
C PRO A 140 4.75 -22.53 -22.79
N THR A 141 4.22 -21.37 -23.19
CA THR A 141 4.94 -20.09 -23.40
C THR A 141 5.49 -19.48 -22.11
N VAL A 142 4.97 -19.95 -20.97
CA VAL A 142 5.42 -19.60 -19.62
C VAL A 142 5.52 -20.88 -18.80
N VAL A 143 6.62 -21.01 -18.06
CA VAL A 143 6.86 -22.11 -17.10
C VAL A 143 7.31 -21.56 -15.76
N CYS A 144 7.20 -22.36 -14.71
CA CYS A 144 7.74 -22.03 -13.39
C CYS A 144 9.13 -22.64 -13.22
N ILE A 145 10.07 -21.84 -12.73
CA ILE A 145 11.33 -22.33 -12.17
C ILE A 145 11.17 -22.37 -10.66
N THR A 146 11.50 -23.50 -10.05
CA THR A 146 11.67 -23.66 -8.61
C THR A 146 13.14 -23.92 -8.30
N LEU A 147 13.72 -23.05 -7.47
CA LEU A 147 15.10 -23.07 -7.03
C LEU A 147 15.17 -23.45 -5.55
N ARG A 148 15.93 -24.51 -5.23
CA ARG A 148 16.33 -24.85 -3.87
C ARG A 148 17.57 -24.02 -3.49
N VAL A 149 17.41 -23.11 -2.55
CA VAL A 149 18.48 -22.27 -2.00
C VAL A 149 18.97 -22.89 -0.69
N PRO A 150 20.21 -23.40 -0.63
CA PRO A 150 20.73 -24.05 0.57
C PRO A 150 20.67 -23.15 1.81
N ARG A 151 20.23 -23.70 2.95
CA ARG A 151 20.06 -22.98 4.22
C ARG A 151 21.31 -22.19 4.63
N THR A 152 22.49 -22.75 4.37
CA THR A 152 23.79 -22.13 4.67
C THR A 152 24.02 -20.81 3.94
N LYS A 153 23.45 -20.61 2.75
CA LYS A 153 23.58 -19.37 1.97
C LYS A 153 22.81 -18.21 2.61
N LEU A 154 21.82 -18.48 3.44
CA LEU A 154 21.01 -17.45 4.12
C LEU A 154 21.70 -16.84 5.34
N ALA A 155 22.89 -17.32 5.72
CA ALA A 155 23.68 -16.76 6.81
C ALA A 155 23.95 -15.25 6.65
N VAL A 156 23.99 -14.74 5.42
CA VAL A 156 24.13 -13.31 5.14
C VAL A 156 22.99 -12.47 5.73
N ILE A 157 21.79 -13.04 5.81
CA ILE A 157 20.57 -12.45 6.38
C ILE A 157 20.51 -12.76 7.88
N THR A 158 20.60 -14.04 8.26
CA THR A 158 20.32 -14.49 9.63
C THR A 158 21.40 -14.09 10.64
N ALA A 159 22.65 -13.86 10.20
CA ALA A 159 23.72 -13.38 11.07
C ALA A 159 23.69 -11.85 11.30
N MET A 160 22.76 -11.12 10.67
CA MET A 160 22.70 -9.67 10.76
C MET A 160 21.69 -9.21 11.83
N LYS A 161 22.07 -8.19 12.62
CA LYS A 161 21.13 -7.56 13.56
C LYS A 161 19.96 -6.94 12.77
N PRO A 162 18.70 -7.09 13.23
CA PRO A 162 17.53 -6.55 12.52
C PRO A 162 17.63 -5.06 12.19
N THR A 163 18.23 -4.26 13.07
CA THR A 163 18.43 -2.81 12.86
C THR A 163 19.35 -2.46 11.69
N LYS A 164 20.29 -3.36 11.33
CA LYS A 164 21.15 -3.21 10.16
C LYS A 164 20.55 -3.89 8.92
N LEU A 165 19.79 -4.96 9.13
CA LEU A 165 19.17 -5.74 8.05
C LEU A 165 18.11 -4.92 7.30
N GLY A 166 17.25 -4.20 8.02
CA GLY A 166 16.08 -3.55 7.43
C GLY A 166 15.10 -4.59 6.88
N THR A 167 14.45 -4.25 5.76
CA THR A 167 13.46 -5.09 5.06
C THR A 167 13.84 -5.23 3.59
N PRO A 168 14.94 -5.94 3.27
CA PRO A 168 15.41 -6.07 1.89
C PRO A 168 14.36 -6.80 1.05
N SER A 169 14.03 -6.23 -0.11
CA SER A 169 13.26 -6.93 -1.13
C SER A 169 14.16 -7.92 -1.86
N VAL A 170 13.60 -9.03 -2.33
CA VAL A 170 14.32 -10.11 -3.00
C VAL A 170 13.82 -10.28 -4.43
N HIS A 171 14.59 -10.95 -5.27
CA HIS A 171 14.20 -11.31 -6.62
C HIS A 171 14.81 -12.64 -7.04
N CYS A 172 14.29 -13.19 -8.13
CA CYS A 172 14.96 -14.24 -8.88
C CYS A 172 15.53 -13.69 -10.19
N VAL A 173 16.49 -14.41 -10.76
CA VAL A 173 17.13 -14.06 -12.02
C VAL A 173 17.16 -15.28 -12.94
N LEU A 174 16.95 -15.05 -14.23
CA LEU A 174 17.31 -15.96 -15.31
C LEU A 174 18.21 -15.18 -16.27
N GLN A 175 19.42 -15.67 -16.53
CA GLN A 175 20.40 -14.95 -17.35
C GLN A 175 21.26 -15.89 -18.19
N ALA A 176 21.91 -15.32 -19.20
CA ALA A 176 22.90 -16.03 -19.99
C ALA A 176 24.12 -16.43 -19.12
N PRO A 177 24.78 -17.57 -19.39
CA PRO A 177 26.05 -17.89 -18.76
C PRO A 177 27.14 -16.88 -19.12
N PHE A 178 28.20 -16.81 -18.30
CA PHE A 178 29.41 -16.08 -18.67
C PHE A 178 30.58 -17.04 -18.90
N PRO A 179 31.17 -17.09 -20.12
CA PRO A 179 30.75 -16.41 -21.35
C PRO A 179 29.49 -17.04 -21.99
N SER A 180 28.73 -16.24 -22.76
CA SER A 180 27.52 -16.69 -23.49
C SER A 180 27.78 -16.80 -24.98
N THR A 181 27.25 -17.84 -25.62
CA THR A 181 27.30 -18.04 -27.07
C THR A 181 26.18 -17.32 -27.82
N THR A 182 25.11 -16.94 -27.13
CA THR A 182 23.91 -16.31 -27.73
C THR A 182 23.80 -14.80 -27.44
N GLY A 183 24.84 -14.22 -26.82
CA GLY A 183 24.86 -12.85 -26.35
C GLY A 183 24.53 -12.74 -24.86
N GLN A 184 24.99 -11.65 -24.22
CA GLN A 184 24.74 -11.43 -22.80
C GLN A 184 23.35 -10.83 -22.59
N TRP A 185 22.56 -11.46 -21.72
CA TRP A 185 21.21 -11.02 -21.34
C TRP A 185 20.92 -11.41 -19.89
N GLN A 186 20.09 -10.61 -19.23
CA GLN A 186 19.64 -10.85 -17.86
C GLN A 186 18.18 -10.43 -17.70
N ASN A 187 17.38 -11.32 -17.11
CA ASN A 187 15.99 -11.07 -16.78
C ASN A 187 15.77 -11.25 -15.29
N ILE A 188 15.11 -10.27 -14.66
CA ILE A 188 14.90 -10.21 -13.22
C ILE A 188 13.41 -10.36 -12.91
N PHE A 189 13.08 -11.22 -11.96
CA PHE A 189 11.73 -11.61 -11.58
C PHE A 189 11.50 -11.40 -10.07
N PRO A 190 11.13 -10.18 -9.63
CA PRO A 190 10.72 -9.91 -8.25
C PRO A 190 9.48 -10.68 -7.77
N ALA A 191 8.58 -11.06 -8.68
CA ALA A 191 7.34 -11.79 -8.40
C ALA A 191 7.62 -13.28 -8.14
N CYS A 192 8.27 -13.55 -7.01
CA CYS A 192 8.64 -14.86 -6.54
C CYS A 192 7.82 -15.28 -5.30
N GLN A 193 7.49 -16.57 -5.23
CA GLN A 193 6.94 -17.21 -4.04
C GLN A 193 8.05 -17.95 -3.32
N TYR A 194 8.08 -17.90 -1.98
CA TYR A 194 9.12 -18.57 -1.23
C TYR A 194 8.60 -19.11 0.10
N THR A 195 9.12 -20.27 0.47
CA THR A 195 8.81 -20.97 1.72
C THR A 195 10.02 -21.79 2.16
N PHE A 196 10.05 -22.20 3.42
CA PHE A 196 11.03 -23.17 3.89
C PHE A 196 10.39 -24.55 3.85
N GLY A 197 11.11 -25.58 3.39
CA GLY A 197 10.53 -26.91 3.35
C GLY A 197 11.33 -27.93 2.55
N SER A 198 10.73 -29.11 2.39
CA SER A 198 11.28 -30.21 1.60
C SER A 198 10.54 -30.38 0.29
N ILE A 199 11.28 -30.58 -0.80
CA ILE A 199 10.74 -30.84 -2.14
C ILE A 199 10.53 -32.34 -2.35
N SER A 200 9.39 -32.69 -2.95
CA SER A 200 9.17 -33.97 -3.63
C SER A 200 8.70 -33.72 -5.07
N THR A 201 8.85 -34.70 -5.96
CA THR A 201 8.52 -34.57 -7.37
C THR A 201 7.70 -35.75 -7.87
N ARG A 202 6.87 -35.48 -8.88
CA ARG A 202 6.07 -36.50 -9.58
C ARG A 202 6.07 -36.26 -11.08
N GLY A 203 5.75 -37.32 -11.84
CA GLY A 203 5.75 -37.29 -13.31
C GLY A 203 7.14 -37.22 -13.94
N ARG A 204 7.18 -37.01 -15.26
CA ARG A 204 8.41 -37.08 -16.05
C ARG A 204 8.98 -35.69 -16.31
N ARG A 205 10.24 -35.43 -15.92
CA ARG A 205 10.96 -34.18 -16.25
C ARG A 205 10.85 -33.82 -17.73
N HIS A 206 10.86 -32.51 -18.01
CA HIS A 206 10.70 -31.97 -19.37
C HIS A 206 9.38 -32.43 -20.03
N SER A 207 8.29 -32.45 -19.26
CA SER A 207 6.96 -32.74 -19.77
C SER A 207 5.89 -32.03 -18.94
N ASN A 208 4.68 -31.94 -19.48
CA ASN A 208 3.51 -31.37 -18.79
C ASN A 208 3.08 -32.15 -17.54
N SER A 209 3.61 -33.37 -17.33
CA SER A 209 3.33 -34.19 -16.14
C SER A 209 4.28 -33.91 -14.98
N PHE A 210 5.39 -33.19 -15.18
CA PHE A 210 6.34 -32.93 -14.12
C PHE A 210 5.81 -31.89 -13.15
N GLU A 211 5.67 -32.28 -11.90
CA GLU A 211 5.13 -31.44 -10.83
C GLU A 211 6.01 -31.52 -9.59
N VAL A 212 6.02 -30.43 -8.83
CA VAL A 212 6.80 -30.26 -7.60
C VAL A 212 5.83 -30.02 -6.46
N ASP A 213 6.02 -30.73 -5.36
CA ASP A 213 5.31 -30.50 -4.10
C ASP A 213 6.29 -30.09 -3.02
N ILE A 214 5.91 -29.08 -2.25
CA ILE A 214 6.63 -28.64 -1.06
C ILE A 214 5.82 -29.01 0.16
N VAL A 215 6.51 -29.60 1.15
CA VAL A 215 6.01 -29.71 2.53
C VAL A 215 6.69 -28.62 3.35
N GLU A 216 5.89 -27.68 3.85
CA GLU A 216 6.41 -26.51 4.57
C GLU A 216 6.99 -26.86 5.94
N ASP A 217 8.12 -26.24 6.26
CA ASP A 217 8.73 -26.26 7.58
C ASP A 217 8.06 -25.20 8.47
N SER A 218 7.19 -25.65 9.38
CA SER A 218 6.47 -24.77 10.31
C SER A 218 7.39 -23.94 11.22
N LEU A 219 8.67 -24.32 11.38
CA LEU A 219 9.64 -23.56 12.17
C LEU A 219 10.27 -22.40 11.39
N ALA A 220 10.13 -22.37 10.05
CA ALA A 220 10.59 -21.32 9.15
C ALA A 220 12.03 -20.85 9.45
N TRP A 221 12.20 -19.60 9.93
CA TRP A 221 13.51 -19.04 10.28
C TRP A 221 14.23 -19.75 11.45
N ARG A 222 13.50 -20.53 12.26
CA ARG A 222 14.07 -21.36 13.34
C ARG A 222 14.33 -22.80 12.92
N GLY A 223 13.80 -23.21 11.76
CA GLY A 223 14.01 -24.55 11.19
C GLY A 223 15.38 -24.73 10.55
N LEU A 224 15.58 -25.91 9.96
CA LEU A 224 16.80 -26.29 9.25
C LEU A 224 16.59 -26.46 7.76
N SER A 225 15.33 -26.40 7.29
CA SER A 225 15.00 -26.63 5.88
C SER A 225 15.56 -25.54 4.98
N ASP A 226 15.90 -25.94 3.77
CA ASP A 226 16.31 -25.04 2.69
C ASP A 226 15.18 -24.09 2.31
N LEU A 227 15.55 -22.94 1.75
CA LEU A 227 14.58 -22.00 1.20
C LEU A 227 14.25 -22.46 -0.22
N ILE A 228 12.96 -22.64 -0.50
CA ILE A 228 12.48 -22.98 -1.83
C ILE A 228 11.86 -21.72 -2.42
N VAL A 229 12.32 -21.30 -3.60
CA VAL A 229 11.86 -20.08 -4.28
C VAL A 229 11.33 -20.44 -5.67
N SER A 230 10.15 -19.96 -6.02
CA SER A 230 9.48 -20.26 -7.29
C SER A 230 9.05 -19.01 -8.02
N TYR A 231 9.24 -18.95 -9.33
CA TYR A 231 8.93 -17.79 -10.17
C TYR A 231 8.65 -18.21 -11.62
N TYR A 232 7.76 -17.48 -12.30
CA TYR A 232 7.40 -17.74 -13.68
C TYR A 232 8.33 -17.01 -14.66
N VAL A 233 8.73 -17.72 -15.71
CA VAL A 233 9.64 -17.22 -16.75
C VAL A 233 9.11 -17.53 -18.15
N PRO A 234 9.47 -16.72 -19.17
CA PRO A 234 9.20 -17.06 -20.55
C PRO A 234 10.07 -18.25 -21.01
N THR A 235 9.47 -19.18 -21.75
CA THR A 235 10.18 -20.37 -22.25
C THR A 235 11.29 -20.05 -23.24
N GLU A 236 11.14 -18.98 -24.01
CA GLU A 236 12.10 -18.55 -25.02
C GLU A 236 13.53 -18.49 -24.47
N PHE A 237 13.70 -17.92 -23.28
CA PHE A 237 15.01 -17.72 -22.67
C PHE A 237 15.62 -19.01 -22.10
N LEU A 238 14.77 -19.98 -21.73
CA LEU A 238 15.24 -21.33 -21.39
C LEU A 238 15.72 -22.08 -22.62
N LEU A 239 15.08 -21.88 -23.78
CA LEU A 239 15.44 -22.57 -25.02
C LEU A 239 16.68 -21.97 -25.69
N MET A 240 17.00 -20.70 -25.42
CA MET A 240 18.25 -20.08 -25.89
C MET A 240 19.50 -20.71 -25.26
N GLU A 241 19.45 -21.05 -23.97
CA GLU A 241 20.59 -21.62 -23.22
C GLU A 241 20.15 -22.86 -22.39
N PRO A 242 19.70 -23.96 -23.02
CA PRO A 242 18.89 -25.04 -22.42
C PRO A 242 19.58 -25.91 -21.36
N ARG A 243 20.87 -25.69 -21.12
CA ARG A 243 21.66 -26.39 -20.08
C ARG A 243 22.48 -25.45 -19.21
N LEU A 244 22.79 -24.26 -19.73
CA LEU A 244 23.80 -23.37 -19.16
C LEU A 244 23.22 -22.04 -18.67
N ALA A 245 21.94 -21.75 -18.93
CA ALA A 245 21.31 -20.56 -18.36
C ALA A 245 21.47 -20.57 -16.83
N ASP A 246 21.93 -19.44 -16.31
CA ASP A 246 22.09 -19.23 -14.89
C ASP A 246 20.75 -18.83 -14.27
N VAL A 247 20.43 -19.46 -13.14
CA VAL A 247 19.31 -19.11 -12.28
C VAL A 247 19.83 -18.67 -10.93
N GLY A 248 19.22 -17.62 -10.38
CA GLY A 248 19.70 -17.04 -9.13
C GLY A 248 18.58 -16.53 -8.23
N PHE A 249 18.91 -16.42 -6.95
CA PHE A 249 18.12 -15.75 -5.92
C PHE A 249 19.00 -14.70 -5.24
N GLY A 250 18.50 -13.48 -5.15
CA GLY A 250 19.28 -12.33 -4.71
C GLY A 250 18.45 -11.22 -4.08
N ILE A 251 19.14 -10.17 -3.67
CA ILE A 251 18.55 -8.99 -3.04
C ILE A 251 18.34 -7.92 -4.10
N HIS A 252 17.12 -7.38 -4.16
CA HIS A 252 16.78 -6.27 -5.03
C HIS A 252 17.68 -5.06 -4.72
N SER A 253 18.27 -4.48 -5.76
CA SER A 253 19.24 -3.39 -5.62
C SER A 253 18.56 -2.05 -5.37
N THR A 254 18.64 -1.59 -4.12
CA THR A 254 18.32 -0.23 -3.69
C THR A 254 19.57 0.41 -3.10
N PRO A 255 19.65 1.74 -2.96
CA PRO A 255 20.80 2.37 -2.31
C PRO A 255 21.07 1.82 -0.90
N ALA A 256 20.02 1.51 -0.14
CA ALA A 256 20.15 0.94 1.20
C ALA A 256 20.59 -0.54 1.18
N SER A 257 19.95 -1.39 0.37
CA SER A 257 20.35 -2.80 0.29
C SER A 257 21.77 -2.95 -0.28
N THR A 258 22.13 -2.12 -1.27
CA THR A 258 23.48 -2.06 -1.84
C THR A 258 24.50 -1.71 -0.77
N GLY A 259 24.27 -0.66 0.02
CA GLY A 259 25.18 -0.27 1.11
C GLY A 259 25.38 -1.35 2.16
N VAL A 260 24.35 -2.17 2.42
CA VAL A 260 24.39 -3.24 3.44
C VAL A 260 24.99 -4.54 2.90
N PHE A 261 24.65 -4.94 1.68
CA PHE A 261 24.90 -6.28 1.16
C PHE A 261 26.01 -6.38 0.12
N MET A 262 26.32 -5.31 -0.62
CA MET A 262 27.40 -5.33 -1.62
C MET A 262 28.76 -5.77 -1.05
N PRO A 263 29.17 -5.36 0.18
CA PRO A 263 30.43 -5.85 0.75
C PRO A 263 30.47 -7.36 1.03
N LYS A 264 29.30 -8.02 1.10
CA LYS A 264 29.20 -9.46 1.41
C LYS A 264 28.87 -10.32 0.18
N LEU A 265 28.03 -9.80 -0.72
CA LEU A 265 27.48 -10.52 -1.87
C LEU A 265 28.06 -10.06 -3.21
N GLY A 266 28.90 -9.02 -3.21
CA GLY A 266 29.44 -8.43 -4.42
C GLY A 266 28.39 -7.58 -5.17
N PRO A 267 28.73 -7.13 -6.40
CA PRO A 267 27.90 -6.18 -7.15
C PRO A 267 26.56 -6.75 -7.63
N THR A 268 26.45 -8.08 -7.75
CA THR A 268 25.21 -8.74 -8.18
C THR A 268 24.20 -8.94 -7.06
N LEU A 269 24.61 -8.76 -5.79
CA LEU A 269 23.79 -9.02 -4.60
C LEU A 269 23.15 -10.42 -4.59
N SER A 270 23.81 -11.40 -5.23
CA SER A 270 23.33 -12.78 -5.35
C SER A 270 23.58 -13.55 -4.06
N ILE A 271 22.53 -14.16 -3.51
CA ILE A 271 22.61 -15.04 -2.33
C ILE A 271 22.99 -16.45 -2.78
N TYR A 272 22.37 -16.92 -3.87
CA TYR A 272 22.63 -18.21 -4.46
C TYR A 272 22.44 -18.15 -5.98
N GLN A 273 23.34 -18.79 -6.71
CA GLN A 273 23.29 -18.91 -8.15
C GLN A 273 23.78 -20.30 -8.57
N THR A 274 23.09 -20.89 -9.53
CA THR A 274 23.44 -22.16 -10.17
C THR A 274 22.94 -22.12 -11.62
N ASN A 275 23.05 -23.22 -12.36
CA ASN A 275 22.53 -23.31 -13.72
C ASN A 275 21.34 -24.27 -13.81
N ILE A 276 20.53 -24.11 -14.86
CA ILE A 276 19.35 -24.97 -15.09
C ILE A 276 19.70 -26.46 -15.30
N GLY A 277 20.96 -26.79 -15.59
CA GLY A 277 21.46 -28.16 -15.65
C GLY A 277 21.61 -28.82 -14.28
N ASN A 278 21.66 -28.06 -13.18
CA ASN A 278 21.70 -28.59 -11.82
C ASN A 278 20.32 -29.11 -11.39
N THR A 279 20.03 -30.35 -11.78
CA THR A 279 18.73 -31.00 -11.53
C THR A 279 18.42 -31.26 -10.04
N ASN A 280 19.41 -31.14 -9.15
CA ASN A 280 19.21 -31.28 -7.70
C ASN A 280 18.58 -30.02 -7.08
N ASP A 281 18.91 -28.85 -7.63
CA ASP A 281 18.45 -27.56 -7.10
C ASP A 281 17.44 -26.87 -7.99
N VAL A 282 17.36 -27.22 -9.27
CA VAL A 282 16.50 -26.57 -10.26
C VAL A 282 15.44 -27.53 -10.79
N TYR A 283 14.19 -27.08 -10.71
CA TYR A 283 13.01 -27.79 -11.16
C TYR A 283 12.21 -26.87 -12.08
N ILE A 284 11.88 -27.35 -13.28
CA ILE A 284 11.12 -26.57 -14.27
C ILE A 284 9.82 -27.29 -14.54
N THR A 285 8.71 -26.65 -14.19
CA THR A 285 7.36 -27.23 -14.19
C THR A 285 6.38 -26.30 -14.92
N ARG A 286 5.20 -26.82 -15.28
CA ARG A 286 4.14 -26.00 -15.89
C ARG A 286 3.57 -24.96 -14.91
N TYR A 287 3.36 -25.38 -13.67
CA TYR A 287 2.81 -24.56 -12.60
C TYR A 287 3.77 -24.51 -11.41
N ALA A 288 3.62 -23.49 -10.58
CA ALA A 288 4.36 -23.38 -9.33
C ALA A 288 4.05 -24.56 -8.39
N PRO A 289 4.92 -24.84 -7.41
CA PRO A 289 4.74 -25.97 -6.50
C PRO A 289 3.38 -25.99 -5.83
N ASN A 290 2.82 -27.19 -5.64
CA ASN A 290 1.51 -27.42 -5.03
C ASN A 290 0.33 -26.74 -5.75
N GLN A 291 0.51 -26.25 -6.98
CA GLN A 291 -0.54 -25.59 -7.77
C GLN A 291 -0.85 -26.38 -9.05
N THR A 292 -2.11 -26.32 -9.47
CA THR A 292 -2.63 -26.95 -10.70
C THR A 292 -3.01 -25.91 -11.77
N GLY A 293 -2.70 -24.64 -11.52
CA GLY A 293 -3.10 -23.51 -12.36
C GLY A 293 -2.24 -22.28 -12.11
N VAL A 294 -2.49 -21.23 -12.89
CA VAL A 294 -1.85 -19.92 -12.72
C VAL A 294 -2.72 -19.01 -11.86
N LEU A 295 -2.11 -17.94 -11.33
CA LEU A 295 -2.83 -16.88 -10.62
C LEU A 295 -3.95 -16.31 -11.51
N SER A 296 -5.14 -16.13 -10.92
CA SER A 296 -6.23 -15.37 -11.51
C SER A 296 -6.49 -14.14 -10.67
N VAL A 297 -6.72 -13.00 -11.31
CA VAL A 297 -7.19 -11.77 -10.66
C VAL A 297 -8.68 -11.68 -10.94
N PRO A 298 -9.55 -11.84 -9.92
CA PRO A 298 -10.97 -11.65 -10.12
C PRO A 298 -11.22 -10.20 -10.56
N GLY A 299 -11.82 -10.03 -11.73
CA GLY A 299 -12.30 -8.74 -12.20
C GLY A 299 -13.59 -8.34 -11.48
N PHE A 300 -14.20 -7.24 -11.92
CA PHE A 300 -15.57 -6.92 -11.53
C PHE A 300 -16.53 -8.01 -12.03
N ALA A 301 -17.56 -8.36 -11.25
CA ALA A 301 -18.53 -9.35 -11.71
C ALA A 301 -19.25 -8.79 -12.94
N ALA A 302 -19.57 -9.66 -13.90
CA ALA A 302 -20.31 -9.26 -15.10
C ALA A 302 -21.66 -8.60 -14.74
N ASP A 303 -22.27 -9.05 -13.63
CA ASP A 303 -23.53 -8.51 -13.11
C ASP A 303 -23.38 -7.09 -12.54
N ASP A 304 -22.18 -6.75 -12.03
CA ASP A 304 -21.85 -5.42 -11.51
C ASP A 304 -21.63 -4.40 -12.63
N MET A 305 -21.35 -4.84 -13.85
CA MET A 305 -21.02 -3.97 -14.97
C MET A 305 -22.26 -3.62 -15.80
N ALA A 306 -22.40 -2.34 -16.17
CA ALA A 306 -23.43 -1.91 -17.11
C ALA A 306 -23.11 -2.48 -18.51
N SER A 307 -24.13 -2.95 -19.24
CA SER A 307 -23.95 -3.55 -20.56
C SER A 307 -23.34 -2.55 -21.55
N PRO A 308 -22.28 -2.90 -22.32
CA PRO A 308 -21.68 -2.03 -23.33
C PRO A 308 -22.68 -1.56 -24.41
N ALA A 309 -23.74 -2.36 -24.66
CA ALA A 309 -24.82 -2.01 -25.59
C ALA A 309 -25.67 -0.82 -25.11
N ALA A 310 -25.51 -0.42 -23.84
CA ALA A 310 -26.08 0.80 -23.28
C ALA A 310 -25.08 1.98 -23.28
N VAL A 311 -23.90 1.87 -23.88
CA VAL A 311 -22.83 2.89 -23.81
C VAL A 311 -22.35 3.32 -25.22
N GLY A 312 -22.92 2.77 -26.29
CA GLY A 312 -22.51 3.04 -27.67
C GLY A 312 -23.13 4.32 -28.28
N PRO A 313 -22.56 4.86 -29.38
CA PRO A 313 -23.14 5.96 -30.14
C PRO A 313 -24.41 5.48 -30.86
N GLY A 314 -25.53 5.46 -30.12
CA GLY A 314 -26.82 4.99 -30.63
C GLY A 314 -27.69 4.23 -29.62
N GLY A 315 -27.19 3.88 -28.43
CA GLY A 315 -27.98 3.18 -27.43
C GLY A 315 -27.41 3.30 -26.02
N GLY A 316 -28.12 4.04 -25.15
CA GLY A 316 -27.91 4.18 -23.70
C GLY A 316 -26.92 5.26 -23.24
N SER A 317 -26.87 5.46 -21.91
CA SER A 317 -26.00 6.44 -21.24
C SER A 317 -24.52 6.03 -21.32
N SER A 318 -23.62 6.95 -21.69
CA SER A 318 -22.19 6.68 -21.80
C SER A 318 -21.32 7.56 -20.90
N LEU A 319 -20.13 7.07 -20.54
CA LEU A 319 -19.12 7.79 -19.78
C LEU A 319 -17.80 7.77 -20.55
N CYS A 320 -17.31 8.96 -20.90
CA CYS A 320 -16.05 9.14 -21.61
C CYS A 320 -15.08 9.93 -20.73
N ALA A 321 -13.80 9.59 -20.75
CA ALA A 321 -12.75 10.33 -20.10
C ALA A 321 -11.78 10.90 -21.14
N THR A 322 -11.54 12.20 -21.07
CA THR A 322 -10.57 12.88 -21.92
C THR A 322 -9.24 12.92 -21.19
N ALA A 323 -8.18 12.48 -21.86
CA ALA A 323 -6.83 12.50 -21.32
C ALA A 323 -5.93 13.47 -22.09
N ASP A 324 -5.07 14.18 -21.38
CA ASP A 324 -4.00 14.96 -21.99
C ASP A 324 -2.86 14.04 -22.44
N HIS A 325 -2.55 14.05 -23.74
CA HIS A 325 -1.55 13.16 -24.34
C HIS A 325 -0.12 13.47 -23.89
N GLY A 326 0.15 14.68 -23.40
CA GLY A 326 1.46 15.08 -22.90
C GLY A 326 1.71 14.62 -21.47
N SER A 327 0.78 14.93 -20.58
CA SER A 327 0.91 14.74 -19.13
C SER A 327 0.31 13.43 -18.60
N GLY A 328 -0.50 12.71 -19.39
CA GLY A 328 -1.18 11.50 -18.91
C GLY A 328 -2.17 11.77 -17.79
N ARG A 329 -2.77 12.96 -17.76
CA ARG A 329 -3.79 13.34 -16.78
C ARG A 329 -5.16 13.33 -17.43
N ILE A 330 -6.16 12.83 -16.70
CA ILE A 330 -7.56 12.98 -17.09
C ILE A 330 -7.94 14.45 -16.90
N THR A 331 -8.37 15.11 -17.97
CA THR A 331 -8.74 16.54 -17.98
C THR A 331 -10.23 16.73 -17.79
N SER A 332 -11.05 15.78 -18.24
CA SER A 332 -12.49 15.81 -18.04
C SER A 332 -13.11 14.42 -18.07
N PHE A 333 -14.22 14.27 -17.34
CA PHE A 333 -15.18 13.17 -17.53
C PHE A 333 -16.44 13.74 -18.17
N THR A 334 -16.92 13.11 -19.23
CA THR A 334 -18.16 13.46 -19.93
C THR A 334 -19.15 12.32 -19.77
N VAL A 335 -20.25 12.57 -19.08
CA VAL A 335 -21.38 11.64 -18.99
C VAL A 335 -22.44 12.08 -19.99
N ARG A 336 -22.79 11.21 -20.94
CA ARG A 336 -23.95 11.40 -21.80
C ARG A 336 -25.08 10.54 -21.25
N LEU A 337 -26.18 11.15 -20.85
CA LEU A 337 -27.38 10.43 -20.45
C LEU A 337 -28.35 10.34 -21.63
N ASN A 338 -28.93 9.16 -21.83
CA ASN A 338 -30.09 9.05 -22.71
C ASN A 338 -31.36 9.03 -21.86
N ILE A 339 -32.11 10.13 -21.91
CA ILE A 339 -33.31 10.32 -21.11
C ILE A 339 -34.49 9.73 -21.88
N THR A 340 -35.07 8.66 -21.35
CA THR A 340 -36.15 7.89 -22.03
C THR A 340 -37.48 7.92 -21.28
N GLY A 341 -37.50 8.38 -20.02
CA GLY A 341 -38.73 8.52 -19.24
C GLY A 341 -39.55 9.73 -19.70
N GLU A 342 -40.85 9.52 -19.97
CA GLU A 342 -41.78 10.57 -20.43
C GLU A 342 -41.86 11.75 -19.47
N GLU A 343 -41.77 11.51 -18.16
CA GLU A 343 -41.77 12.57 -17.13
C GLU A 343 -40.55 13.49 -17.25
N HIS A 344 -39.34 12.92 -17.34
CA HIS A 344 -38.12 13.70 -17.52
C HIS A 344 -38.05 14.40 -18.88
N LEU A 345 -38.55 13.75 -19.94
CA LEU A 345 -38.65 14.35 -21.27
C LEU A 345 -39.60 15.55 -21.25
N THR A 346 -40.77 15.41 -20.63
CA THR A 346 -41.76 16.49 -20.50
C THR A 346 -41.22 17.63 -19.66
N ALA A 347 -40.56 17.33 -18.53
CA ALA A 347 -39.91 18.34 -17.69
C ALA A 347 -38.86 19.13 -18.49
N LEU A 348 -37.97 18.46 -19.22
CA LEU A 348 -36.99 19.15 -20.06
C LEU A 348 -37.63 19.97 -21.19
N GLN A 349 -38.66 19.44 -21.86
CA GLN A 349 -39.41 20.17 -22.90
C GLN A 349 -40.13 21.41 -22.35
N SER A 350 -40.56 21.39 -21.09
CA SER A 350 -41.15 22.54 -20.38
C SER A 350 -40.13 23.58 -19.89
N GLY A 351 -38.84 23.40 -20.18
CA GLY A 351 -37.77 24.33 -19.79
C GLY A 351 -37.24 24.13 -18.37
N CYS A 352 -37.41 22.93 -17.79
CA CYS A 352 -36.85 22.60 -16.48
C CYS A 352 -35.32 22.79 -16.46
N GLN A 353 -34.83 23.43 -15.40
CA GLN A 353 -33.38 23.58 -15.16
C GLN A 353 -32.78 22.25 -14.68
N VAL A 354 -31.64 21.88 -15.23
CA VAL A 354 -30.83 20.75 -14.75
C VAL A 354 -29.88 21.26 -13.67
N HIS A 355 -30.02 20.78 -12.44
CA HIS A 355 -29.15 21.17 -11.33
C HIS A 355 -28.07 20.11 -11.13
N VAL A 356 -26.80 20.52 -11.17
CA VAL A 356 -25.67 19.62 -10.89
C VAL A 356 -25.09 19.96 -9.54
N GLU A 357 -24.93 18.97 -8.67
CA GLU A 357 -24.33 19.14 -7.34
C GLU A 357 -23.17 18.17 -7.12
N SER A 358 -22.17 18.64 -6.36
CA SER A 358 -21.12 17.78 -5.84
C SER A 358 -21.47 17.41 -4.41
N ILE A 359 -21.81 16.14 -4.18
CA ILE A 359 -22.18 15.60 -2.87
C ILE A 359 -20.92 15.33 -2.03
N SER A 360 -19.82 14.97 -2.68
CA SER A 360 -18.51 14.78 -2.04
C SER A 360 -17.38 14.91 -3.07
N PRO A 361 -16.10 14.95 -2.67
CA PRO A 361 -14.97 14.92 -3.62
C PRO A 361 -14.99 13.73 -4.59
N CYS A 362 -15.78 12.71 -4.25
CA CYS A 362 -15.91 11.44 -4.93
C CYS A 362 -17.33 11.19 -5.44
N HIS A 363 -18.25 12.17 -5.38
CA HIS A 363 -19.66 11.98 -5.74
C HIS A 363 -20.24 13.25 -6.35
N ALA A 364 -20.67 13.17 -7.62
CA ALA A 364 -21.45 14.19 -8.29
C ALA A 364 -22.85 13.66 -8.63
N SER A 365 -23.86 14.51 -8.58
CA SER A 365 -25.25 14.17 -8.89
C SER A 365 -25.86 15.22 -9.82
N ALA A 366 -26.77 14.82 -10.69
CA ALA A 366 -27.54 15.75 -11.52
C ALA A 366 -29.03 15.49 -11.33
N ALA A 367 -29.77 16.57 -11.07
CA ALA A 367 -31.20 16.58 -10.83
C ALA A 367 -31.98 17.22 -11.99
N ILE A 368 -33.11 16.59 -12.34
CA ILE A 368 -34.07 17.05 -13.36
C ILE A 368 -35.46 17.02 -12.71
N GLY A 369 -36.10 18.18 -12.58
CA GLY A 369 -37.46 18.26 -12.00
C GLY A 369 -37.56 17.88 -10.51
N GLY A 370 -36.45 17.93 -9.76
CA GLY A 370 -36.38 17.53 -8.35
C GLY A 370 -36.00 16.07 -8.11
N GLU A 371 -36.00 15.24 -9.15
CA GLU A 371 -35.46 13.88 -9.11
C GLU A 371 -33.99 13.85 -9.54
N HIS A 372 -33.23 12.85 -9.07
CA HIS A 372 -31.78 12.72 -9.33
C HIS A 372 -31.48 11.55 -10.27
N PRO A 373 -31.73 11.69 -11.59
CA PRO A 373 -31.50 10.61 -12.54
C PRO A 373 -30.02 10.24 -12.72
N LEU A 374 -29.09 11.04 -12.19
CA LEU A 374 -27.66 10.76 -12.21
C LEU A 374 -27.06 10.86 -10.82
N SER A 375 -26.43 9.77 -10.37
CA SER A 375 -25.51 9.74 -9.23
C SER A 375 -24.21 9.07 -9.69
N PHE A 376 -23.15 9.87 -9.77
CA PHE A 376 -21.82 9.45 -10.21
C PHE A 376 -20.87 9.43 -9.01
N MET A 377 -20.53 8.24 -8.53
CA MET A 377 -19.68 8.03 -7.36
C MET A 377 -18.39 7.26 -7.73
N TYR A 378 -17.25 7.69 -7.18
CA TYR A 378 -15.92 7.10 -7.43
C TYR A 378 -15.07 7.02 -6.15
N PRO A 379 -14.55 5.85 -5.72
CA PRO A 379 -15.12 4.51 -5.81
C PRO A 379 -15.65 4.07 -4.43
N MET A 380 -16.97 3.88 -4.33
CA MET A 380 -17.56 2.95 -3.35
C MET A 380 -18.12 1.77 -4.14
N LEU A 381 -17.81 0.55 -3.72
CA LEU A 381 -18.48 -0.64 -4.23
C LEU A 381 -19.80 -0.83 -3.51
N TYR A 382 -20.76 -1.46 -4.17
CA TYR A 382 -21.93 -2.01 -3.50
C TYR A 382 -21.85 -3.53 -3.60
N THR A 383 -21.91 -4.19 -2.44
CA THR A 383 -21.94 -5.64 -2.32
C THR A 383 -23.33 -6.08 -1.86
N ASP A 384 -23.61 -7.39 -1.85
CA ASP A 384 -24.82 -7.95 -1.22
C ASP A 384 -24.96 -7.55 0.26
N HIS A 385 -23.85 -7.13 0.88
CA HIS A 385 -23.79 -6.67 2.28
C HIS A 385 -23.84 -5.14 2.44
N GLY A 386 -24.01 -4.38 1.34
CA GLY A 386 -24.13 -2.93 1.34
C GLY A 386 -22.93 -2.20 0.70
N ALA A 387 -22.88 -0.87 0.90
CA ALA A 387 -21.80 -0.03 0.39
C ALA A 387 -20.48 -0.34 1.11
N LEU A 388 -19.46 -0.67 0.33
CA LEU A 388 -18.09 -0.94 0.73
C LEU A 388 -17.21 0.18 0.20
N ALA A 389 -16.60 0.96 1.08
CA ALA A 389 -15.58 1.92 0.69
C ALA A 389 -14.34 1.15 0.18
N TRP A 390 -14.08 1.19 -1.13
CA TRP A 390 -13.03 0.40 -1.80
C TRP A 390 -11.63 0.70 -1.24
N ASN A 391 -11.44 1.91 -0.73
CA ASN A 391 -10.18 2.41 -0.20
C ASN A 391 -10.07 2.33 1.34
N MET A 392 -11.05 1.75 2.04
CA MET A 392 -10.94 1.57 3.49
C MET A 392 -10.20 0.27 3.83
N PRO A 393 -9.06 0.34 4.52
CA PRO A 393 -8.34 -0.86 4.96
C PRO A 393 -9.14 -1.63 6.02
N TYR A 394 -9.20 -2.96 5.88
CA TYR A 394 -9.78 -3.86 6.87
C TYR A 394 -8.68 -4.51 7.71
N ILE A 395 -8.79 -4.40 9.03
CA ILE A 395 -7.85 -5.00 9.98
C ILE A 395 -8.52 -6.15 10.75
N ASN A 396 -7.86 -7.32 10.79
CA ASN A 396 -8.28 -8.41 11.67
C ASN A 396 -7.63 -8.25 13.05
N LEU A 397 -8.34 -7.59 13.96
CA LEU A 397 -7.82 -7.27 15.31
C LEU A 397 -7.35 -8.50 16.12
N GLN A 398 -7.91 -9.68 15.87
CA GLN A 398 -7.51 -10.90 16.59
C GLN A 398 -6.21 -11.51 16.06
N LYS A 399 -5.85 -11.23 14.81
CA LYS A 399 -4.64 -11.76 14.15
C LYS A 399 -3.51 -10.74 14.06
N SER A 400 -3.79 -9.46 14.32
CA SER A 400 -2.79 -8.40 14.31
C SER A 400 -1.76 -8.55 15.43
N PRO A 401 -0.45 -8.42 15.14
CA PRO A 401 0.58 -8.43 16.17
C PRO A 401 0.42 -7.28 17.16
N VAL A 402 0.58 -7.57 18.46
CA VAL A 402 0.57 -6.57 19.54
C VAL A 402 1.98 -6.01 19.73
N ILE A 403 2.09 -4.69 19.80
CA ILE A 403 3.33 -3.97 20.11
C ILE A 403 3.54 -3.92 21.63
N ASP A 404 4.75 -4.27 22.08
CA ASP A 404 5.14 -4.10 23.47
C ASP A 404 5.37 -2.63 23.80
N ILE A 405 4.43 -2.03 24.53
CA ILE A 405 4.47 -0.64 24.98
C ILE A 405 5.16 -0.43 26.34
N LYS A 406 5.86 -1.45 26.87
CA LYS A 406 6.61 -1.35 28.13
C LYS A 406 7.99 -0.71 27.96
N GLN A 407 8.47 -0.59 26.71
CA GLN A 407 9.81 -0.11 26.38
C GLN A 407 9.72 1.16 25.51
N PRO A 408 9.37 2.33 26.08
CA PRO A 408 9.10 3.56 25.31
C PRO A 408 10.29 4.01 24.46
N ASP A 409 11.53 3.73 24.89
CA ASP A 409 12.73 4.02 24.08
C ASP A 409 12.75 3.31 22.73
N LYS A 410 12.14 2.11 22.63
CA LYS A 410 11.99 1.36 21.37
C LYS A 410 10.82 1.85 20.52
N LEU A 411 9.97 2.72 21.06
CA LEU A 411 8.76 3.24 20.41
C LEU A 411 8.94 4.66 19.86
N LYS A 412 10.13 5.25 19.93
CA LYS A 412 10.41 6.60 19.41
C LYS A 412 10.03 6.81 17.93
N TRP A 413 9.91 5.73 17.15
CA TRP A 413 9.43 5.77 15.77
C TRP A 413 7.92 6.05 15.63
N LEU A 414 7.12 5.81 16.68
CA LEU A 414 5.67 5.95 16.64
C LEU A 414 5.25 7.42 16.51
N ASN A 415 5.89 8.32 17.25
CA ASN A 415 5.60 9.76 17.15
C ASN A 415 5.75 10.29 15.71
N PRO A 416 6.90 10.10 15.01
CA PRO A 416 7.01 10.55 13.63
C PRO A 416 6.03 9.82 12.71
N HIS A 417 5.67 8.56 12.98
CA HIS A 417 4.66 7.84 12.21
C HIS A 417 3.26 8.47 12.33
N VAL A 418 2.78 8.72 13.55
CA VAL A 418 1.47 9.34 13.80
C VAL A 418 1.48 10.81 13.35
N SER A 419 2.61 11.50 13.43
CA SER A 419 2.78 12.86 12.88
C SER A 419 2.64 12.95 11.36
N MET A 420 2.74 11.83 10.62
CA MET A 420 2.50 11.82 9.17
C MET A 420 1.01 11.89 8.82
N MET A 421 0.09 11.86 9.80
CA MET A 421 -1.34 12.15 9.57
C MET A 421 -1.56 13.54 8.98
N HIS A 422 -0.72 14.50 9.36
CA HIS A 422 -0.82 15.88 8.96
C HIS A 422 -0.24 16.08 7.55
N SER A 423 -1.04 16.65 6.64
CA SER A 423 -0.58 17.07 5.32
C SER A 423 0.40 18.25 5.39
N ALA A 424 1.03 18.59 4.26
CA ALA A 424 1.86 19.79 4.16
C ALA A 424 1.10 21.06 4.59
N ARG A 425 -0.15 21.17 4.14
CA ARG A 425 -1.05 22.26 4.48
C ARG A 425 -1.41 22.28 5.96
N GLU A 426 -1.80 21.14 6.54
CA GLU A 426 -2.15 21.06 7.97
C GLU A 426 -0.97 21.38 8.88
N ARG A 427 0.26 21.03 8.49
CA ARG A 427 1.47 21.42 9.22
C ARG A 427 1.76 22.92 9.12
N ALA A 428 1.65 23.50 7.93
CA ALA A 428 1.78 24.94 7.77
C ALA A 428 0.75 25.71 8.64
N LEU A 429 -0.49 25.22 8.71
CA LEU A 429 -1.54 25.77 9.57
C LEU A 429 -1.26 25.61 11.08
N ARG A 430 -0.50 24.59 11.46
CA ARG A 430 -0.05 24.36 12.83
C ARG A 430 1.10 25.30 13.22
N GLU A 431 1.95 25.66 12.25
CA GLU A 431 3.13 26.50 12.45
C GLU A 431 2.83 28.01 12.32
N ASP A 432 1.81 28.39 11.52
CA ASP A 432 1.43 29.78 11.26
C ASP A 432 -0.05 30.05 11.65
N GLU A 433 -0.26 31.01 12.55
CA GLU A 433 -1.59 31.44 13.00
C GLU A 433 -2.17 32.60 12.17
N GLY A 434 -1.40 33.18 11.24
CA GLY A 434 -1.76 34.35 10.43
C GLY A 434 -2.86 34.15 9.37
N PRO A 435 -2.92 33.04 8.61
CA PRO A 435 -3.92 32.89 7.55
C PRO A 435 -5.30 32.49 8.10
N PRO A 436 -6.41 33.04 7.55
CA PRO A 436 -7.75 32.66 7.95
C PRO A 436 -8.02 31.19 7.64
N ARG A 437 -8.38 30.43 8.67
CA ARG A 437 -8.65 28.99 8.59
C ARG A 437 -10.08 28.77 8.08
N SER A 438 -10.28 27.95 7.05
CA SER A 438 -11.64 27.47 6.79
C SER A 438 -12.10 26.59 7.96
N PRO A 439 -13.39 26.62 8.36
CA PRO A 439 -13.90 25.79 9.45
C PRO A 439 -13.59 24.30 9.26
N GLY A 440 -13.62 23.81 8.02
CA GLY A 440 -13.31 22.41 7.70
C GLY A 440 -11.83 22.04 7.84
N GLU A 441 -10.90 22.95 7.54
CA GLU A 441 -9.47 22.70 7.72
C GLU A 441 -9.09 22.64 9.19
N ARG A 442 -9.62 23.58 9.98
CA ARG A 442 -9.41 23.59 11.42
C ARG A 442 -9.94 22.32 12.08
N LEU A 443 -11.16 21.90 11.72
CA LEU A 443 -11.76 20.67 12.21
C LEU A 443 -10.90 19.42 11.96
N ARG A 444 -10.33 19.28 10.76
CA ARG A 444 -9.47 18.13 10.42
C ARG A 444 -8.15 18.16 11.20
N LEU A 445 -7.56 19.35 11.36
CA LEU A 445 -6.34 19.53 12.14
C LEU A 445 -6.57 19.16 13.61
N ASP A 446 -7.60 19.74 14.23
CA ASP A 446 -7.92 19.55 15.66
C ASP A 446 -8.21 18.06 15.95
N PHE A 447 -9.00 17.40 15.09
CA PHE A 447 -9.25 15.96 15.19
C PHE A 447 -7.97 15.11 15.10
N LYS A 448 -7.03 15.46 14.21
CA LYS A 448 -5.74 14.76 14.09
C LYS A 448 -4.82 15.02 15.28
N GLU A 449 -4.85 16.21 15.88
CA GLU A 449 -4.13 16.51 17.14
C GLU A 449 -4.68 15.68 18.31
N SER A 450 -6.01 15.50 18.38
CA SER A 450 -6.66 14.60 19.34
C SER A 450 -6.19 13.15 19.18
N LEU A 451 -6.13 12.63 17.94
CA LEU A 451 -5.56 11.31 17.66
C LEU A 451 -4.07 11.24 18.01
N HIS A 452 -3.27 12.24 17.62
CA HIS A 452 -1.84 12.31 17.93
C HIS A 452 -1.60 12.21 19.43
N SER A 453 -2.39 12.94 20.23
CA SER A 453 -2.33 12.89 21.69
C SER A 453 -2.68 11.50 22.20
N LEU A 454 -3.77 10.90 21.73
CA LEU A 454 -4.24 9.59 22.19
C LEU A 454 -3.17 8.49 21.98
N PHE A 455 -2.54 8.44 20.80
CA PHE A 455 -1.47 7.47 20.50
C PHE A 455 -0.21 7.68 21.34
N ASN A 456 0.29 8.92 21.43
CA ASN A 456 1.56 9.19 22.12
C ASN A 456 1.44 9.02 23.65
N HIS A 457 0.33 9.43 24.26
CA HIS A 457 0.08 9.21 25.68
C HIS A 457 -0.09 7.72 25.99
N PHE A 458 -0.79 6.96 25.14
CA PHE A 458 -0.93 5.50 25.34
C PHE A 458 0.42 4.77 25.25
N ALA A 459 1.27 5.18 24.33
CA ALA A 459 2.62 4.63 24.19
C ALA A 459 3.63 5.14 25.24
N GLY A 460 3.26 6.12 26.06
CA GLY A 460 4.17 6.75 27.05
C GLY A 460 5.28 7.58 26.41
N LEU A 461 5.02 8.19 25.25
CA LEU A 461 5.98 9.01 24.50
C LEU A 461 5.84 10.52 24.78
N GLN A 462 4.70 10.93 25.34
CA GLN A 462 4.41 12.32 25.69
C GLN A 462 3.69 12.35 27.03
N GLY A 463 4.27 13.04 28.02
CA GLY A 463 3.68 13.17 29.34
C GLY A 463 3.47 11.84 30.07
N PRO A 464 2.54 11.81 31.05
CA PRO A 464 2.16 10.57 31.74
C PRO A 464 1.52 9.58 30.76
N LYS A 465 1.73 8.28 31.02
CA LYS A 465 1.11 7.21 30.25
C LYS A 465 -0.34 7.01 30.68
N TYR A 466 -1.27 7.03 29.72
CA TYR A 466 -2.70 6.85 29.99
C TYR A 466 -3.27 5.67 29.20
N HIS A 467 -4.15 4.91 29.85
CA HIS A 467 -4.97 3.86 29.22
C HIS A 467 -6.43 4.29 29.04
N MET A 468 -6.81 5.42 29.62
CA MET A 468 -8.17 5.93 29.69
C MET A 468 -8.20 7.35 29.17
N PHE A 469 -9.06 7.58 28.18
CA PHE A 469 -9.22 8.88 27.55
C PHE A 469 -10.69 9.31 27.57
N GLY A 470 -10.92 10.59 27.78
CA GLY A 470 -12.25 11.20 27.72
C GLY A 470 -12.29 12.28 26.65
N ILE A 471 -13.17 12.15 25.66
CA ILE A 471 -13.47 13.24 24.73
C ILE A 471 -14.37 14.23 25.48
N TRP A 472 -13.80 15.40 25.78
CA TRP A 472 -14.34 16.38 26.71
C TRP A 472 -14.67 17.68 25.98
N ASN A 473 -15.94 18.07 26.02
CA ASN A 473 -16.40 19.36 25.55
C ASN A 473 -16.86 20.21 26.74
N PRO A 474 -16.06 21.20 27.19
CA PRO A 474 -16.40 22.04 28.34
C PRO A 474 -17.66 22.88 28.14
N ASN A 475 -18.00 23.20 26.89
CA ASN A 475 -19.13 24.06 26.56
C ASN A 475 -20.44 23.27 26.37
N ASN A 476 -20.36 21.94 26.37
CA ASN A 476 -21.47 21.05 26.09
C ASN A 476 -21.45 19.88 27.08
N GLY A 477 -21.77 20.09 28.36
CA GLY A 477 -22.03 18.97 29.29
C GLY A 477 -20.84 18.09 29.72
N GLY A 478 -19.60 18.39 29.31
CA GLY A 478 -18.40 17.71 29.82
C GLY A 478 -17.95 16.52 28.96
N VAL A 479 -17.73 15.34 29.57
CA VAL A 479 -17.19 14.17 28.87
C VAL A 479 -18.32 13.42 28.17
N HIS A 480 -18.17 13.17 26.88
CA HIS A 480 -19.17 12.47 26.06
C HIS A 480 -18.79 11.04 25.70
N ILE A 481 -17.49 10.79 25.54
CA ILE A 481 -16.98 9.51 25.06
C ILE A 481 -15.81 9.11 25.95
N LEU A 482 -15.88 7.92 26.53
CA LEU A 482 -14.76 7.30 27.23
C LEU A 482 -14.13 6.22 26.34
N ILE A 483 -12.81 6.25 26.22
CA ILE A 483 -12.02 5.33 25.39
C ILE A 483 -11.02 4.62 26.30
N PHE A 484 -11.11 3.29 26.35
CA PHE A 484 -10.23 2.42 27.12
C PHE A 484 -9.31 1.66 26.16
N CYS A 485 -8.06 2.07 26.08
CA CYS A 485 -7.08 1.47 25.18
C CYS A 485 -6.49 0.20 25.80
N SER A 486 -6.65 -0.93 25.11
CA SER A 486 -6.10 -2.23 25.50
C SER A 486 -4.71 -2.45 24.91
N ASN A 487 -4.60 -2.40 23.58
CA ASN A 487 -3.39 -2.78 22.85
C ASN A 487 -3.07 -1.78 21.75
N LEU A 488 -1.77 -1.67 21.42
CA LEU A 488 -1.29 -1.07 20.17
C LEU A 488 -1.00 -2.22 19.19
N LEU A 489 -1.69 -2.25 18.07
CA LEU A 489 -1.63 -3.30 17.06
C LEU A 489 -0.84 -2.83 15.83
N ILE A 490 -0.21 -3.77 15.13
CA ILE A 490 0.35 -3.56 13.79
C ILE A 490 -0.66 -4.05 12.74
N ASP A 491 -1.02 -3.17 11.82
CA ASP A 491 -1.61 -3.54 10.55
C ASP A 491 -0.47 -3.86 9.56
N LEU A 492 -0.24 -5.15 9.34
CA LEU A 492 0.82 -5.63 8.46
C LEU A 492 0.56 -5.28 6.99
N SER A 493 -0.71 -5.24 6.57
CA SER A 493 -1.11 -4.97 5.20
C SER A 493 -0.87 -3.52 4.84
N ASN A 494 -1.24 -2.60 5.74
CA ASN A 494 -1.16 -1.17 5.49
C ASN A 494 0.07 -0.50 6.12
N ARG A 495 0.88 -1.26 6.86
CA ARG A 495 2.10 -0.80 7.56
C ARG A 495 1.83 0.41 8.47
N VAL A 496 0.70 0.36 9.16
CA VAL A 496 0.21 1.37 10.11
C VAL A 496 -0.05 0.71 11.46
N VAL A 497 -0.21 1.52 12.50
CA VAL A 497 -0.67 1.05 13.81
C VAL A 497 -2.15 1.30 14.04
N ALA A 498 -2.81 0.49 14.85
CA ALA A 498 -4.16 0.75 15.34
C ALA A 498 -4.24 0.51 16.84
N LEU A 499 -5.08 1.26 17.53
CA LEU A 499 -5.41 1.00 18.92
C LEU A 499 -6.63 0.08 18.98
N ASP A 500 -6.51 -0.98 19.77
CA ASP A 500 -7.61 -1.86 20.12
C ASP A 500 -8.25 -1.33 21.41
N CYS A 501 -9.46 -0.80 21.29
CA CYS A 501 -10.10 -0.01 22.34
C CYS A 501 -11.48 -0.56 22.70
N ALA A 502 -11.93 -0.24 23.91
CA ALA A 502 -13.35 -0.29 24.26
C ALA A 502 -13.85 1.16 24.37
N VAL A 503 -14.95 1.47 23.69
CA VAL A 503 -15.55 2.80 23.64
C VAL A 503 -16.87 2.76 24.40
N LEU A 504 -17.03 3.64 25.38
CA LEU A 504 -18.23 3.80 26.18
C LEU A 504 -18.87 5.17 25.86
N PRO A 505 -19.95 5.21 25.07
CA PRO A 505 -20.65 6.45 24.72
C PRO A 505 -21.55 6.89 25.88
N LEU A 506 -21.29 8.06 26.46
CA LEU A 506 -22.11 8.60 27.55
C LEU A 506 -23.36 9.28 26.98
N HIS A 507 -24.52 8.86 27.46
CA HIS A 507 -25.84 9.37 27.05
C HIS A 507 -26.83 9.23 28.20
N THR A 508 -27.97 9.93 28.14
CA THR A 508 -28.87 10.11 29.28
C THR A 508 -29.37 8.80 29.90
N ASP A 509 -29.73 7.81 29.08
CA ASP A 509 -30.20 6.50 29.58
C ASP A 509 -29.10 5.61 30.19
N LEU A 510 -27.83 5.90 29.89
CA LEU A 510 -26.68 5.14 30.41
C LEU A 510 -26.14 5.74 31.70
N MET A 511 -26.15 7.07 31.83
CA MET A 511 -25.56 7.79 32.96
C MET A 511 -25.95 7.21 34.34
N PRO A 512 -27.23 6.93 34.65
CA PRO A 512 -27.62 6.34 35.94
C PRO A 512 -27.02 4.96 36.20
N LYS A 513 -26.74 4.18 35.13
CA LYS A 513 -26.22 2.81 35.21
C LYS A 513 -24.70 2.77 35.44
N VAL A 514 -23.99 3.83 35.04
CA VAL A 514 -22.52 3.89 35.12
C VAL A 514 -22.00 4.95 36.09
N THR A 515 -22.87 5.70 36.78
CA THR A 515 -22.45 6.81 37.67
C THR A 515 -21.42 6.36 38.70
N HIS A 516 -21.64 5.23 39.38
CA HIS A 516 -20.68 4.70 40.36
C HIS A 516 -19.32 4.37 39.73
N PHE A 517 -19.32 3.80 38.53
CA PHE A 517 -18.11 3.54 37.75
C PHE A 517 -17.39 4.85 37.38
N LEU A 518 -18.13 5.87 36.92
CA LEU A 518 -17.58 7.18 36.58
C LEU A 518 -16.89 7.84 37.78
N THR A 519 -17.50 7.76 38.97
CA THR A 519 -16.88 8.25 40.21
C THR A 519 -15.59 7.52 40.54
N ALA A 520 -15.55 6.18 40.38
CA ALA A 520 -14.36 5.38 40.66
C ALA A 520 -13.19 5.72 39.72
N ILE A 521 -13.48 5.95 38.43
CA ILE A 521 -12.43 6.23 37.45
C ILE A 521 -11.91 7.68 37.51
N ALA A 522 -12.70 8.63 38.01
CA ALA A 522 -12.26 10.01 38.20
C ALA A 522 -11.02 10.11 39.09
N ALA A 523 -10.86 9.20 40.06
CA ALA A 523 -9.70 9.11 40.94
C ALA A 523 -8.49 8.38 40.30
N SER A 524 -8.70 7.67 39.19
CA SER A 524 -7.72 6.73 38.60
C SER A 524 -6.84 7.35 37.50
N GLY A 525 -7.04 8.65 37.19
CA GLY A 525 -6.33 9.38 36.14
C GLY A 525 -6.94 9.17 34.76
N LEU A 526 -7.71 10.15 34.30
CA LEU A 526 -8.32 10.19 32.97
C LEU A 526 -7.62 11.26 32.12
N CYS A 527 -7.12 10.90 30.95
CA CYS A 527 -6.61 11.90 29.99
C CYS A 527 -7.80 12.54 29.27
N GLN A 528 -8.07 13.81 29.54
CA GLN A 528 -9.15 14.55 28.87
C GLN A 528 -8.62 15.23 27.61
N ILE A 529 -9.21 14.87 26.47
CA ILE A 529 -8.95 15.50 25.17
C ILE A 529 -10.05 16.54 24.98
N LYS A 530 -9.67 17.82 25.04
CA LYS A 530 -10.59 18.95 24.89
C LYS A 530 -10.97 19.10 23.41
N VAL A 531 -12.27 19.12 23.13
CA VAL A 531 -12.84 19.27 21.79
C VAL A 531 -13.93 20.35 21.76
N ASP A 532 -14.22 20.91 20.58
CA ASP A 532 -15.41 21.73 20.34
C ASP A 532 -16.59 20.90 19.80
N ASP A 533 -17.72 21.55 19.52
CA ASP A 533 -18.91 20.85 19.03
C ASP A 533 -18.72 20.23 17.63
N ALA A 534 -17.91 20.85 16.77
CA ALA A 534 -17.68 20.35 15.43
C ALA A 534 -16.80 19.09 15.46
N GLU A 535 -15.75 19.12 16.27
CA GLU A 535 -14.86 17.97 16.49
C GLU A 535 -15.58 16.85 17.23
N LEU A 536 -16.42 17.15 18.22
CA LEU A 536 -17.24 16.15 18.91
C LEU A 536 -18.19 15.43 17.94
N ARG A 537 -18.86 16.16 17.04
CA ARG A 537 -19.67 15.54 15.97
C ARG A 537 -18.83 14.65 15.07
N LEU A 538 -17.61 15.07 14.72
CA LEU A 538 -16.70 14.25 13.93
C LEU A 538 -16.28 12.97 14.68
N TRP A 539 -16.00 13.03 15.98
CA TRP A 539 -15.75 11.85 16.81
C TRP A 539 -16.94 10.87 16.81
N LYS A 540 -18.18 11.36 16.93
CA LYS A 540 -19.39 10.52 16.83
C LYS A 540 -19.49 9.85 15.45
N ARG A 541 -19.13 10.56 14.37
CA ARG A 541 -19.07 10.01 12.99
C ARG A 541 -17.97 8.98 12.79
N TYR A 542 -16.80 9.19 13.39
CA TYR A 542 -15.61 8.38 13.15
C TYR A 542 -15.61 7.05 13.93
N ALA A 543 -16.34 6.99 15.05
CA ALA A 543 -16.51 5.78 15.86
C ALA A 543 -17.42 4.72 15.22
N ALA A 544 -17.73 4.86 13.93
CA ALA A 544 -18.90 4.26 13.32
C ALA A 544 -18.60 3.52 12.02
N ALA A 545 -19.12 2.30 11.89
CA ALA A 545 -19.04 1.52 10.66
C ALA A 545 -20.45 1.27 10.08
N GLY A 546 -20.63 1.53 8.80
CA GLY A 546 -21.89 1.28 8.07
C GLY A 546 -22.93 2.39 8.24
N LYS A 547 -24.02 2.11 8.98
CA LYS A 547 -25.16 3.02 9.26
C LYS A 547 -25.09 3.65 10.66
N ILE A 548 -23.87 3.88 11.12
CA ILE A 548 -23.58 4.48 12.41
C ILE A 548 -22.82 5.77 12.04
N PRO A 549 -22.95 6.91 12.74
CA PRO A 549 -23.66 7.09 14.00
C PRO A 549 -25.16 6.91 13.82
N LEU A 550 -25.81 6.30 14.82
CA LEU A 550 -27.28 6.23 14.85
C LEU A 550 -27.88 7.64 14.85
N THR A 551 -27.18 8.59 15.46
CA THR A 551 -27.49 10.01 15.50
C THR A 551 -26.25 10.80 15.95
N GLU A 552 -26.18 12.07 15.55
CA GLU A 552 -25.20 13.03 16.04
C GLU A 552 -25.74 13.89 17.19
N GLU A 553 -27.05 13.75 17.49
CA GLU A 553 -27.72 14.47 18.57
C GLU A 553 -27.01 14.23 19.91
N ASP A 554 -27.02 15.25 20.74
CA ASP A 554 -26.48 15.15 22.09
C ASP A 554 -27.39 14.27 22.96
N GLU A 555 -26.78 13.66 23.98
CA GLU A 555 -27.48 12.83 24.97
C GLU A 555 -28.17 11.57 24.42
N ARG A 556 -27.98 11.26 23.13
CA ARG A 556 -28.51 10.06 22.47
C ARG A 556 -27.42 9.02 22.20
N PRO A 557 -27.76 7.72 22.17
CA PRO A 557 -26.80 6.68 21.81
C PRO A 557 -26.40 6.81 20.34
N PHE A 558 -25.13 7.13 20.08
CA PHE A 558 -24.61 7.23 18.71
C PHE A 558 -24.01 5.91 18.19
N LEU A 559 -23.68 4.94 19.06
CA LEU A 559 -23.21 3.61 18.68
C LEU A 559 -24.34 2.57 18.74
N CYS A 560 -24.26 1.56 17.86
CA CYS A 560 -25.21 0.45 17.88
C CYS A 560 -25.00 -0.46 19.10
N SER A 561 -26.09 -0.82 19.76
CA SER A 561 -26.09 -1.71 20.91
C SER A 561 -25.65 -3.14 20.58
N CYS A 562 -25.58 -3.54 19.30
CA CYS A 562 -25.11 -4.88 18.92
C CYS A 562 -23.65 -5.14 19.32
N GLY A 563 -22.83 -4.08 19.47
CA GLY A 563 -21.44 -4.18 19.90
C GLY A 563 -21.24 -4.21 21.41
N ASN A 564 -22.29 -3.97 22.19
CA ASN A 564 -22.20 -3.83 23.64
C ASN A 564 -21.70 -5.12 24.30
N GLY A 565 -20.62 -5.02 25.07
CA GLY A 565 -20.03 -6.15 25.79
C GLY A 565 -19.31 -7.18 24.90
N GLN A 566 -19.22 -6.94 23.59
CA GLN A 566 -18.52 -7.82 22.64
C GLN A 566 -17.00 -7.60 22.70
N LEU A 567 -16.42 -7.85 23.86
CA LEU A 567 -15.00 -7.66 24.16
C LEU A 567 -14.31 -9.03 24.34
N PRO A 568 -13.05 -9.20 23.91
CA PRO A 568 -12.25 -10.37 24.25
C PRO A 568 -12.14 -10.60 25.77
N PRO A 569 -11.93 -11.85 26.23
CA PRO A 569 -11.65 -12.12 27.63
C PRO A 569 -10.40 -11.34 28.11
N LYS A 570 -10.48 -10.74 29.31
CA LYS A 570 -9.38 -9.92 29.89
C LYS A 570 -8.91 -8.79 28.96
N PHE A 571 -9.86 -8.18 28.24
CA PHE A 571 -9.53 -7.18 27.22
C PHE A 571 -8.71 -6.02 27.76
N ILE A 572 -9.15 -5.37 28.83
CA ILE A 572 -8.37 -4.32 29.46
C ILE A 572 -7.37 -4.97 30.42
N GLY A 573 -6.08 -4.87 30.11
CA GLY A 573 -4.99 -5.51 30.85
C GLY A 573 -4.56 -4.76 32.13
N ILE A 574 -5.17 -3.62 32.42
CA ILE A 574 -4.99 -2.87 33.67
C ILE A 574 -6.21 -3.06 34.57
N ASP A 575 -6.00 -2.97 35.89
CA ASP A 575 -7.12 -3.04 36.84
C ASP A 575 -7.86 -1.71 36.84
N VAL A 576 -8.99 -1.66 36.14
CA VAL A 576 -9.89 -0.51 36.13
C VAL A 576 -11.01 -0.78 37.12
N ALA A 577 -11.06 0.02 38.19
CA ALA A 577 -12.06 -0.10 39.24
C ALA A 577 -13.47 -0.12 38.66
N GLY A 578 -14.24 -1.18 38.97
CA GLY A 578 -15.62 -1.32 38.52
C GLY A 578 -15.81 -1.68 37.04
N TRP A 579 -14.74 -1.99 36.28
CA TRP A 579 -14.82 -2.27 34.84
C TRP A 579 -15.89 -3.26 34.43
N ASN A 580 -16.09 -4.34 35.19
CA ASN A 580 -17.10 -5.36 34.91
C ASN A 580 -18.55 -4.81 34.88
N SER A 581 -18.81 -3.69 35.56
CA SER A 581 -20.11 -3.01 35.55
C SER A 581 -20.32 -2.18 34.28
N ALA A 582 -19.24 -1.61 33.73
CA ALA A 582 -19.27 -0.75 32.55
C ALA A 582 -19.02 -1.49 31.23
N SER A 583 -18.24 -2.57 31.25
CA SER A 583 -17.80 -3.30 30.06
C SER A 583 -18.95 -3.83 29.20
N ARG A 584 -20.08 -4.17 29.82
CA ARG A 584 -21.31 -4.61 29.14
C ARG A 584 -21.99 -3.53 28.29
N TYR A 585 -21.62 -2.27 28.46
CA TYR A 585 -22.13 -1.13 27.70
C TYR A 585 -21.08 -0.55 26.73
N ALA A 586 -19.85 -1.07 26.77
CA ALA A 586 -18.78 -0.63 25.90
C ALA A 586 -18.77 -1.44 24.59
N VAL A 587 -18.36 -0.78 23.51
CA VAL A 587 -18.22 -1.35 22.17
C VAL A 587 -16.73 -1.47 21.83
N ARG A 588 -16.27 -2.62 21.34
CA ARG A 588 -14.90 -2.76 20.84
C ARG A 588 -14.72 -1.90 19.58
N ALA A 589 -13.67 -1.11 19.51
CA ALA A 589 -13.33 -0.28 18.37
C ALA A 589 -11.85 -0.38 18.03
N ALA A 590 -11.54 -0.21 16.74
CA ALA A 590 -10.19 0.03 16.26
C ALA A 590 -10.04 1.52 15.95
N ILE A 591 -9.10 2.19 16.58
CA ILE A 591 -8.78 3.60 16.28
C ILE A 591 -7.44 3.63 15.55
N SER A 592 -7.43 4.09 14.30
CA SER A 592 -6.23 4.20 13.46
C SER A 592 -5.83 5.68 13.29
N PRO A 593 -4.55 5.99 13.08
CA PRO A 593 -4.16 7.28 12.51
C PRO A 593 -4.87 7.51 11.18
N VAL A 594 -5.25 8.76 10.92
CA VAL A 594 -5.99 9.17 9.71
C VAL A 594 -5.08 10.00 8.81
N PHE A 595 -4.49 9.34 7.83
CA PHE A 595 -3.59 9.98 6.87
C PHE A 595 -4.36 10.83 5.86
N TRP A 596 -3.71 11.89 5.39
CA TRP A 596 -4.19 12.73 4.30
C TRP A 596 -4.28 11.92 3.00
N ALA A 597 -5.21 12.31 2.13
CA ALA A 597 -5.40 11.68 0.84
C ALA A 597 -4.50 12.33 -0.21
N ALA A 598 -3.69 11.55 -0.92
CA ALA A 598 -2.69 12.08 -1.86
C ALA A 598 -3.27 12.77 -3.11
N PHE A 599 -4.57 12.65 -3.34
CA PHE A 599 -5.29 13.37 -4.39
C PHE A 599 -5.94 14.68 -3.91
N VAL A 600 -5.96 14.93 -2.60
CA VAL A 600 -6.54 16.15 -1.97
C VAL A 600 -5.45 17.07 -1.44
N ASP A 601 -4.39 16.48 -0.90
CA ASP A 601 -3.33 17.18 -0.17
C ASP A 601 -1.96 16.70 -0.65
N GLU A 602 -0.93 17.48 -0.33
CA GLU A 602 0.46 17.10 -0.57
C GLU A 602 1.12 16.52 0.68
N ASN A 603 2.03 15.58 0.43
CA ASN A 603 2.93 15.06 1.44
C ASN A 603 3.76 16.21 2.00
N PHE A 604 3.86 16.36 3.32
CA PHE A 604 4.84 17.27 3.89
C PHE A 604 6.24 16.76 3.57
N ARG A 605 6.82 17.35 2.54
CA ARG A 605 8.26 17.37 2.36
C ARG A 605 8.70 18.55 3.20
N PRO A 606 9.50 18.35 4.26
CA PRO A 606 10.23 19.46 4.85
C PRO A 606 10.84 20.20 3.67
N SER A 607 10.42 21.45 3.47
CA SER A 607 10.83 22.22 2.32
C SER A 607 12.36 22.13 2.24
N ASP A 608 12.89 22.12 1.02
CA ASP A 608 14.30 22.41 0.77
C ASP A 608 14.71 23.82 1.30
N GLY A 609 13.82 24.52 2.02
CA GLY A 609 14.05 25.65 2.90
C GLY A 609 14.02 25.29 4.38
N SER A 610 14.97 24.49 4.85
CA SER A 610 15.73 24.71 6.11
C SER A 610 16.68 23.54 6.37
N ILE A 611 17.65 23.38 5.46
CA ILE A 611 18.90 22.73 5.83
C ILE A 611 19.48 23.50 7.03
N GLY A 612 19.37 22.92 8.22
CA GLY A 612 19.97 23.41 9.46
C GLY A 612 19.36 24.71 10.01
N ALA A 613 18.08 24.74 10.38
CA ALA A 613 17.59 25.77 11.30
C ALA A 613 18.14 25.58 12.73
N SER A 614 18.65 24.37 13.04
CA SER A 614 19.22 24.04 14.33
C SER A 614 20.50 23.21 14.22
N CYS A 615 21.30 23.22 15.30
CA CYS A 615 22.53 22.45 15.43
C CYS A 615 22.25 20.95 15.24
N ASN A 616 23.03 20.27 14.38
CA ASN A 616 22.77 18.86 14.05
C ASN A 616 22.84 17.93 15.27
N VAL A 617 23.59 18.30 16.32
CA VAL A 617 23.77 17.51 17.53
C VAL A 617 22.79 17.91 18.63
N CYS A 618 22.86 19.15 19.13
CA CYS A 618 22.08 19.58 20.29
C CYS A 618 20.72 20.17 19.95
N LYS A 619 20.40 20.37 18.66
CA LYS A 619 19.13 20.93 18.17
C LYS A 619 18.83 22.37 18.59
N GLU A 620 19.82 23.10 19.14
CA GLU A 620 19.72 24.54 19.41
C GLU A 620 19.67 25.38 18.13
N GLY A 621 18.88 26.45 18.15
CA GLY A 621 18.67 27.35 17.01
C GLY A 621 19.79 28.37 16.77
N SER A 622 20.68 28.56 17.74
CA SER A 622 21.77 29.54 17.69
C SER A 622 23.12 28.93 18.12
N ALA A 623 24.21 29.63 17.77
CA ALA A 623 25.54 29.27 18.24
C ALA A 623 25.72 29.60 19.73
N ASN A 624 26.68 28.96 20.39
CA ASN A 624 26.92 29.15 21.83
C ASN A 624 27.31 30.59 22.22
N ASP A 625 27.74 31.38 21.24
CA ASP A 625 28.08 32.81 21.35
C ASP A 625 26.90 33.73 20.99
N GLY A 626 25.70 33.18 20.76
CA GLY A 626 24.51 33.91 20.35
C GLY A 626 24.46 34.25 18.85
N GLY A 627 25.46 33.82 18.06
CA GLY A 627 25.53 34.05 16.62
C GLY A 627 24.81 32.99 15.77
N GLU A 628 24.95 33.10 14.45
CA GLU A 628 24.42 32.11 13.50
C GLU A 628 25.16 30.76 13.59
N LEU A 629 24.44 29.68 13.31
CA LEU A 629 25.01 28.33 13.29
C LEU A 629 26.03 28.17 12.16
N LYS A 630 27.16 27.53 12.46
CA LYS A 630 28.25 27.34 11.50
C LYS A 630 27.95 26.18 10.55
N VAL A 631 27.86 26.48 9.26
CA VAL A 631 27.67 25.49 8.19
C VAL A 631 28.97 24.72 7.96
N TYR A 632 28.88 23.39 7.82
CA TYR A 632 30.05 22.59 7.47
C TYR A 632 30.44 22.80 5.99
N GLY A 633 31.65 23.32 5.75
CA GLY A 633 32.11 23.72 4.42
C GLY A 633 32.35 22.61 3.41
N GLY A 634 32.32 21.33 3.80
CA GLY A 634 32.48 20.21 2.87
C GLY A 634 31.20 19.91 2.09
N CYS A 635 30.13 19.51 2.80
CA CYS A 635 28.85 19.16 2.18
C CYS A 635 27.80 20.27 2.21
N HIS A 636 27.98 21.32 3.02
CA HIS A 636 26.99 22.37 3.28
C HIS A 636 25.62 21.89 3.82
N ASN A 637 25.50 20.60 4.17
CA ASN A 637 24.22 19.96 4.52
C ASN A 637 23.93 19.91 6.04
N VAL A 638 24.84 20.39 6.88
CA VAL A 638 24.66 20.43 8.35
C VAL A 638 25.18 21.74 8.92
N LYS A 639 24.61 22.14 10.07
CA LYS A 639 25.10 23.27 10.87
C LYS A 639 25.38 22.85 12.31
N TYR A 640 26.31 23.54 12.95
CA TYR A 640 26.69 23.28 14.34
C TYR A 640 26.72 24.58 15.14
N CYS A 641 26.23 24.53 16.39
CA CYS A 641 26.32 25.66 17.32
C CYS A 641 27.75 25.88 17.85
N SER A 642 28.62 24.87 17.72
CA SER A 642 30.00 24.92 18.21
C SER A 642 30.89 23.85 17.55
N PRO A 643 32.22 24.05 17.56
CA PRO A 643 33.18 23.00 17.16
C PRO A 643 33.07 21.72 17.99
N ALA A 644 32.58 21.80 19.23
CA ALA A 644 32.35 20.64 20.08
C ALA A 644 31.23 19.74 19.52
N CYS A 645 30.11 20.34 19.11
CA CYS A 645 29.02 19.62 18.43
C CYS A 645 29.48 19.02 17.11
N GLN A 646 30.27 19.76 16.32
CA GLN A 646 30.85 19.21 15.09
C GLN A 646 31.72 17.97 15.34
N ARG A 647 32.59 18.02 16.36
CA ARG A 647 33.45 16.87 16.72
C ARG A 647 32.65 15.67 17.25
N ALA A 648 31.56 15.92 17.97
CA ALA A 648 30.68 14.87 18.46
C ALA A 648 29.97 14.13 17.31
N ASP A 649 29.52 14.87 16.29
CA ASP A 649 28.89 14.28 15.10
C ASP A 649 29.90 13.64 14.14
N TRP A 650 31.17 14.07 14.18
CA TRP A 650 32.17 13.75 13.15
C TRP A 650 32.33 12.27 12.82
N LYS A 651 32.23 11.38 13.82
CA LYS A 651 32.34 9.92 13.60
C LYS A 651 31.22 9.38 12.69
N LEU A 652 30.02 9.93 12.80
CA LEU A 652 28.88 9.57 11.97
C LEU A 652 28.88 10.39 10.69
N HIS A 653 29.06 11.70 10.80
CA HIS A 653 29.07 12.65 9.69
C HIS A 653 30.10 12.27 8.63
N LYS A 654 31.34 11.92 9.02
CA LYS A 654 32.42 11.57 8.08
C LYS A 654 32.06 10.36 7.21
N VAL A 655 31.34 9.38 7.75
CA VAL A 655 30.92 8.18 7.01
C VAL A 655 29.83 8.53 5.99
N LEU A 656 29.00 9.54 6.31
CA LEU A 656 27.84 9.94 5.51
C LEU A 656 28.14 11.03 4.48
N CYS A 657 29.07 11.95 4.79
CA CYS A 657 29.32 13.19 4.04
C CYS A 657 29.99 12.96 2.68
N LYS A 658 30.82 11.91 2.54
CA LYS A 658 31.54 11.53 1.30
C LYS A 658 32.23 12.69 0.54
N LYS A 659 32.47 13.81 1.21
CA LYS A 659 33.22 14.99 0.78
C LYS A 659 34.28 15.32 1.81
#